data_AF-W6KCK6-F1
#
_entry.id   AF-W6KCK6-F1
#
_cell.length_a   1.000
_cell.length_b   1.000
_cell.length_c   1.000
_cell.angle_alpha   90.00
_cell.angle_beta   90.00
_cell.angle_gamma   90.00
#
_symmetry.space_group_name_H-M   'P 1'
#
loop_
_entity.id
_entity.type
_entity.pdbx_description
1 polymer ?
#
loop_
_entity_poly.entity_id
_entity_poly.type
_entity_poly.pdbx_seq_one_letter_code
_entity_poly.pdbx_strand_id
1 'polypeptide(L)'
;MEATTKPIEQPTLTSHSVWKEQLEVFENEVYANPNHVDGTVCLNTLKCLNTFLIHPAHRRSAAIDTLWKEAMRVLSVSQLGGEAAVQSTIYTAFILYYCRRYLECKELTSSTLDQVSKGPSMELLSSAQYQASLQLLGLYVLAGMQLGQKVDPKAQTTSTRLLRQSTRVMRKTTHKSERRLVASSIMFLLYSYDWVYHFFHSMGGSSVNGLEKSFVERLRSLTPNWIEGIFQNSQRTTGEVVAAISRKPQRSPPSLFVIAGKRAESEGDAHSLRILLQSGIKREAAFPNICVFGVSVLLADIFLKVQKQGDDFAQRVLDYAGTSLSAETLAAVGDTSWGHKKSLRWLTERRGPEAYFALKKILFHKDPSELAAVQESCGDVLTGNVETNWRSALAQIESSLAFADSTWRRQLPTTLRLLSDAGRQKEFFDLIREYDSRDGQSNLMVAASLAQMLRRSGKWHHYTEVIDLIASSNIPKSEEGDGFLHDACLQTMYALRNAKRWEEALSMYSVMQPVMPPQVHRLLCFMVCNMPPSSLWQSALQTLSAIAPAPPECLKTLAGMYGDDDEVPRTSRERKYFIRGLVEVGRWEPLLKFVKSNPDDVEGWIAFFKASEASERVALHEASLLRQIPLDVWRSEKVLKQAFLSSLANGCLSELDVVLAEISASCPLSKEVRELIRFLIHGNAASKGALISDSYLGHCFTSFVSAFDGKIRVPIDPKVAKGPQPSSTDRRGDLAAWFKVPNFCIGRTQSGTNTSYYIRPFPLVKAIPNQVFYENNGVVVGYKPVGVSIQSAAQGVLRFVDARGTYRIGLLLAPSARGLFLLRKSLMGVKKMELTLQIEMELLPCSDCALPLLSTKFFARYEMVFLDRSESEGVVKVRATVLQVPLASVNDAVRSLKVDLNSEGWTFVEVDVGFGDSYCVKQLSVLDLDSGEHIRLSIPSSSLKNYSH
;
A
#
# COMPACT_ATOMS: atom_id res chain seq x y z
N MET A 1 16.50 -39.32 -2.44
CA MET A 1 16.35 -37.87 -2.56
C MET A 1 16.20 -37.39 -4.02
N GLU A 2 15.70 -38.23 -4.96
CA GLU A 2 15.59 -37.82 -6.38
C GLU A 2 14.34 -38.38 -7.10
N ALA A 3 13.23 -38.59 -6.39
CA ALA A 3 12.02 -39.18 -6.98
C ALA A 3 10.73 -38.48 -6.54
N THR A 4 10.57 -37.18 -6.80
CA THR A 4 9.28 -36.45 -6.63
C THR A 4 9.04 -35.30 -7.62
N THR A 5 9.80 -35.21 -8.71
CA THR A 5 9.61 -34.19 -9.77
C THR A 5 8.68 -34.65 -10.89
N LYS A 6 7.66 -35.49 -10.62
CA LYS A 6 6.58 -35.64 -11.60
C LYS A 6 5.74 -34.36 -11.58
N PRO A 7 5.63 -33.63 -12.71
CA PRO A 7 4.84 -32.42 -12.79
C PRO A 7 3.39 -32.75 -12.41
N ILE A 8 2.74 -31.80 -11.72
CA ILE A 8 1.28 -31.74 -11.72
C ILE A 8 0.91 -31.61 -13.19
N GLU A 9 0.48 -32.69 -13.82
CA GLU A 9 -0.14 -32.63 -15.14
C GLU A 9 -1.32 -31.68 -15.00
N GLN A 10 -1.27 -30.59 -15.76
CA GLN A 10 -2.42 -29.71 -15.91
C GLN A 10 -3.58 -30.59 -16.37
N PRO A 11 -4.74 -30.58 -15.70
CA PRO A 11 -5.95 -30.79 -16.46
C PRO A 11 -5.90 -29.73 -17.55
N THR A 12 -5.89 -30.16 -18.81
CA THR A 12 -6.02 -29.26 -19.95
C THR A 12 -7.10 -28.24 -19.64
N LEU A 13 -6.87 -26.97 -20.00
CA LEU A 13 -7.83 -25.85 -19.99
C LEU A 13 -9.06 -26.09 -20.90
N THR A 14 -9.38 -27.35 -21.22
CA THR A 14 -10.67 -27.86 -21.65
C THR A 14 -11.59 -27.87 -20.42
N SER A 15 -12.64 -27.07 -20.25
CA SER A 15 -13.41 -26.25 -21.19
C SER A 15 -14.33 -25.37 -20.35
N HIS A 16 -14.18 -24.05 -20.38
CA HIS A 16 -15.18 -23.15 -19.79
C HIS A 16 -16.53 -23.20 -20.54
N SER A 17 -16.59 -23.87 -21.70
CA SER A 17 -17.76 -23.96 -22.59
C SER A 17 -18.61 -25.23 -22.43
N VAL A 18 -18.05 -26.39 -22.07
CA VAL A 18 -18.79 -27.67 -22.15
C VAL A 18 -20.01 -27.74 -21.22
N TRP A 19 -19.94 -27.13 -20.03
CA TRP A 19 -21.13 -27.08 -19.16
C TRP A 19 -22.22 -26.17 -19.72
N LYS A 20 -21.85 -25.11 -20.46
CA LYS A 20 -22.80 -24.21 -21.14
C LYS A 20 -23.42 -24.89 -22.34
N GLU A 21 -22.61 -25.54 -23.17
CA GLU A 21 -23.08 -26.35 -24.31
C GLU A 21 -24.06 -27.43 -23.83
N GLN A 22 -23.74 -28.11 -22.72
CA GLN A 22 -24.63 -29.12 -22.16
C GLN A 22 -25.92 -28.51 -21.56
N LEU A 23 -25.83 -27.30 -21.01
CA LEU A 23 -27.00 -26.55 -20.55
C LEU A 23 -27.90 -26.15 -21.73
N GLU A 24 -27.32 -25.69 -22.83
CA GLU A 24 -28.04 -25.35 -24.07
C GLU A 24 -28.74 -26.58 -24.66
N VAL A 25 -28.09 -27.75 -24.65
CA VAL A 25 -28.72 -29.02 -25.04
C VAL A 25 -29.93 -29.33 -24.15
N PHE A 26 -29.80 -29.17 -22.83
CA PHE A 26 -30.92 -29.36 -21.91
C PHE A 26 -32.04 -28.33 -22.14
N GLU A 27 -31.71 -27.06 -22.36
CA GLU A 27 -32.69 -26.00 -22.64
C GLU A 27 -33.46 -26.25 -23.93
N ASN A 28 -32.77 -26.67 -24.99
CA ASN A 28 -33.39 -27.05 -26.26
C ASN A 28 -34.32 -28.27 -26.09
N GLU A 29 -33.91 -29.26 -25.29
CA GLU A 29 -34.75 -30.44 -25.01
C GLU A 29 -35.99 -30.08 -24.20
N VAL A 30 -35.86 -29.20 -23.20
CA VAL A 30 -36.99 -28.68 -22.42
C VAL A 30 -37.95 -27.89 -23.31
N TYR A 31 -37.43 -27.12 -24.28
CA TYR A 31 -38.24 -26.37 -25.23
C TYR A 31 -38.97 -27.30 -26.21
N ALA A 32 -38.29 -28.32 -26.74
CA ALA A 32 -38.87 -29.27 -27.69
C ALA A 32 -39.87 -30.22 -27.02
N ASN A 33 -39.58 -30.69 -25.80
CA ASN A 33 -40.32 -31.73 -25.09
C ASN A 33 -40.61 -31.35 -23.61
N PRO A 34 -41.41 -30.31 -23.33
CA PRO A 34 -41.57 -29.76 -21.98
C PRO A 34 -42.16 -30.73 -20.95
N ASN A 35 -42.86 -31.78 -21.40
CA ASN A 35 -43.50 -32.77 -20.53
C ASN A 35 -42.73 -34.10 -20.44
N HIS A 36 -41.70 -34.33 -21.27
CA HIS A 36 -40.98 -35.61 -21.36
C HIS A 36 -39.51 -35.39 -21.73
N VAL A 37 -38.77 -34.71 -20.86
CA VAL A 37 -37.32 -34.51 -21.05
C VAL A 37 -36.59 -35.83 -20.81
N ASP A 38 -35.71 -36.20 -21.74
CA ASP A 38 -34.90 -37.42 -21.61
C ASP A 38 -34.04 -37.36 -20.33
N GLY A 39 -34.23 -38.34 -19.45
CA GLY A 39 -33.49 -38.48 -18.21
C GLY A 39 -31.97 -38.65 -18.42
N THR A 40 -31.51 -39.14 -19.57
CA THR A 40 -30.07 -39.22 -19.86
C THR A 40 -29.45 -37.83 -20.07
N VAL A 41 -30.19 -36.91 -20.69
CA VAL A 41 -29.81 -35.50 -20.86
C VAL A 41 -29.73 -34.82 -19.50
N CYS A 42 -30.72 -35.04 -18.62
CA CYS A 42 -30.70 -34.51 -17.25
C CYS A 42 -29.49 -35.01 -16.46
N LEU A 43 -29.21 -36.32 -16.49
CA LEU A 43 -28.09 -36.92 -15.76
C LEU A 43 -26.73 -36.43 -16.26
N ASN A 44 -26.55 -36.34 -17.58
CA ASN A 44 -25.32 -35.84 -18.20
C ASN A 44 -25.09 -34.36 -17.87
N THR A 45 -26.16 -33.56 -17.85
CA THR A 45 -26.10 -32.14 -17.46
C THR A 45 -25.63 -32.00 -16.01
N LEU A 46 -26.29 -32.66 -15.06
CA LEU A 46 -25.90 -32.62 -13.64
C LEU A 46 -24.46 -33.13 -13.42
N LYS A 47 -24.06 -34.19 -14.13
CA LYS A 47 -22.69 -34.71 -14.08
C LYS A 47 -21.69 -33.67 -14.57
N CYS A 48 -21.98 -32.98 -15.68
CA CYS A 48 -21.12 -31.94 -16.23
C CYS A 48 -20.96 -30.74 -15.27
N LEU A 49 -22.07 -30.24 -14.73
CA LEU A 49 -22.05 -29.15 -13.74
C LEU A 49 -21.24 -29.55 -12.49
N ASN A 50 -21.42 -30.78 -11.99
CA ASN A 50 -20.64 -31.29 -10.87
C ASN A 50 -19.15 -31.42 -11.20
N THR A 51 -18.79 -31.93 -12.38
CA THR A 51 -17.38 -32.01 -12.82
C THR A 51 -16.72 -30.65 -12.91
N PHE A 52 -17.44 -29.62 -13.36
CA PHE A 52 -16.95 -28.24 -13.36
C PHE A 52 -16.67 -27.73 -11.95
N LEU A 53 -17.59 -27.94 -11.00
CA LEU A 53 -17.46 -27.49 -9.61
C LEU A 53 -16.49 -28.33 -8.76
N ILE A 54 -16.18 -29.56 -9.17
CA ILE A 54 -15.12 -30.36 -8.55
C ILE A 54 -13.76 -29.64 -8.65
N HIS A 55 -13.51 -28.85 -9.71
CA HIS A 55 -12.27 -28.09 -9.80
C HIS A 55 -12.30 -26.84 -8.90
N PRO A 56 -11.31 -26.64 -8.01
CA PRO A 56 -11.35 -25.54 -7.04
C PRO A 56 -11.41 -24.14 -7.65
N ALA A 57 -10.70 -23.91 -8.77
CA ALA A 57 -10.67 -22.59 -9.41
C ALA A 57 -12.04 -21.99 -9.75
N HIS A 58 -13.12 -22.77 -9.78
CA HIS A 58 -14.46 -22.31 -10.17
C HIS A 58 -15.47 -22.21 -9.03
N ARG A 59 -15.16 -22.71 -7.82
CA ARG A 59 -16.12 -22.80 -6.69
C ARG A 59 -16.45 -21.49 -5.99
N ARG A 60 -15.91 -20.35 -6.44
CA ARG A 60 -16.43 -19.01 -6.10
C ARG A 60 -16.62 -18.10 -7.31
N SER A 61 -16.70 -18.69 -8.51
CA SER A 61 -16.92 -17.91 -9.73
C SER A 61 -18.33 -17.32 -9.78
N ALA A 62 -18.51 -16.26 -10.56
CA ALA A 62 -19.82 -15.64 -10.78
C ALA A 62 -20.89 -16.62 -11.33
N ALA A 63 -20.48 -17.68 -12.03
CA ALA A 63 -21.39 -18.67 -12.63
C ALA A 63 -22.19 -19.49 -11.60
N ILE A 64 -21.74 -19.56 -10.36
CA ILE A 64 -22.34 -20.39 -9.29
C ILE A 64 -23.82 -20.15 -9.11
N ASP A 65 -24.25 -18.89 -9.20
CA ASP A 65 -25.64 -18.50 -9.00
C ASP A 65 -26.59 -19.07 -10.04
N THR A 66 -26.11 -19.21 -11.26
CA THR A 66 -26.84 -19.88 -12.33
C THR A 66 -26.79 -21.38 -12.10
N LEU A 67 -25.61 -21.93 -11.82
CA LEU A 67 -25.39 -23.38 -11.75
C LEU A 67 -26.27 -24.09 -10.72
N TRP A 68 -26.49 -23.53 -9.53
CA TRP A 68 -27.33 -24.20 -8.52
C TRP A 68 -28.82 -24.13 -8.86
N LYS A 69 -29.28 -23.00 -9.44
CA LYS A 69 -30.68 -22.84 -9.89
C LYS A 69 -30.98 -23.81 -11.02
N GLU A 70 -30.07 -23.88 -11.98
CA GLU A 70 -30.17 -24.81 -13.11
C GLU A 70 -30.12 -26.27 -12.65
N ALA A 71 -29.25 -26.61 -11.69
CA ALA A 71 -29.24 -27.97 -11.13
C ALA A 71 -30.57 -28.35 -10.48
N MET A 72 -31.21 -27.42 -9.74
CA MET A 72 -32.54 -27.64 -9.17
C MET A 72 -33.63 -27.77 -10.24
N ARG A 73 -33.56 -26.97 -11.32
CA ARG A 73 -34.46 -27.07 -12.47
C ARG A 73 -34.32 -28.41 -13.19
N VAL A 74 -33.09 -28.86 -13.44
CA VAL A 74 -32.82 -30.17 -14.05
C VAL A 74 -33.38 -31.30 -13.18
N LEU A 75 -33.21 -31.21 -11.85
CA LEU A 75 -33.75 -32.20 -10.93
C LEU A 75 -35.29 -32.24 -10.95
N SER A 76 -35.97 -31.09 -11.01
CA SER A 76 -37.44 -31.05 -10.95
C SER A 76 -38.14 -31.58 -12.20
N VAL A 77 -37.48 -31.52 -13.36
CA VAL A 77 -38.04 -32.00 -14.65
C VAL A 77 -37.61 -33.44 -14.96
N SER A 78 -36.65 -33.99 -14.21
CA SER A 78 -36.18 -35.36 -14.37
C SER A 78 -37.25 -36.40 -14.00
N GLN A 79 -37.68 -37.20 -14.98
CA GLN A 79 -38.62 -38.32 -14.79
C GLN A 79 -37.88 -39.66 -14.57
N LEU A 80 -36.66 -39.63 -14.05
CA LEU A 80 -35.87 -40.84 -13.82
C LEU A 80 -36.42 -41.67 -12.65
N GLY A 81 -36.53 -42.98 -12.87
CA GLY A 81 -36.78 -43.98 -11.81
C GLY A 81 -35.51 -44.74 -11.40
N GLY A 82 -35.57 -45.46 -10.28
CA GLY A 82 -34.52 -46.41 -9.87
C GLY A 82 -33.16 -45.77 -9.58
N GLU A 83 -32.07 -46.39 -10.06
CA GLU A 83 -30.69 -45.98 -9.73
C GLU A 83 -30.28 -44.61 -10.31
N ALA A 84 -30.84 -44.24 -11.47
CA ALA A 84 -30.53 -42.97 -12.15
C ALA A 84 -31.12 -41.75 -11.41
N ALA A 85 -32.28 -41.91 -10.77
CA ALA A 85 -32.89 -40.89 -9.92
C ALA A 85 -31.97 -40.56 -8.73
N VAL A 86 -31.45 -41.60 -8.09
CA VAL A 86 -30.56 -41.49 -6.93
C VAL A 86 -29.25 -40.79 -7.29
N GLN A 87 -28.66 -41.10 -8.45
CA GLN A 87 -27.45 -40.42 -8.94
C GLN A 87 -27.70 -38.92 -9.23
N SER A 88 -28.86 -38.58 -9.79
CA SER A 88 -29.25 -37.17 -10.03
C SER A 88 -29.34 -36.39 -8.71
N THR A 89 -29.91 -36.99 -7.66
CA THR A 89 -29.96 -36.39 -6.33
C THR A 89 -28.56 -36.18 -5.73
N ILE A 90 -27.64 -37.14 -5.91
CA ILE A 90 -26.26 -37.01 -5.43
C ILE A 90 -25.54 -35.85 -6.11
N TYR A 91 -25.57 -35.79 -7.44
CA TYR A 91 -24.92 -34.70 -8.18
C TYR A 91 -25.51 -33.35 -7.80
N THR A 92 -26.84 -33.26 -7.67
CA THR A 92 -27.50 -32.02 -7.23
C THR A 92 -27.05 -31.63 -5.82
N ALA A 93 -26.97 -32.59 -4.87
CA ALA A 93 -26.50 -32.31 -3.52
C ALA A 93 -25.03 -31.84 -3.48
N PHE A 94 -24.14 -32.43 -4.28
CA PHE A 94 -22.76 -31.95 -4.42
C PHE A 94 -22.69 -30.55 -5.03
N ILE A 95 -23.47 -30.27 -6.08
CA ILE A 95 -23.54 -28.93 -6.70
C ILE A 95 -24.02 -27.91 -5.66
N LEU A 96 -25.11 -28.17 -4.95
CA LEU A 96 -25.61 -27.30 -3.88
C LEU A 96 -24.55 -27.05 -2.80
N TYR A 97 -23.83 -28.09 -2.38
CA TYR A 97 -22.74 -27.96 -1.41
C TYR A 97 -21.60 -27.07 -1.93
N TYR A 98 -21.11 -27.29 -3.16
CA TYR A 98 -20.05 -26.47 -3.76
C TYR A 98 -20.49 -25.02 -3.98
N CYS A 99 -21.76 -24.80 -4.34
CA CYS A 99 -22.39 -23.50 -4.48
C CYS A 99 -22.77 -22.84 -3.15
N ARG A 100 -22.43 -23.46 -2.01
CA ARG A 100 -22.71 -22.96 -0.64
C ARG A 100 -24.19 -22.80 -0.30
N ARG A 101 -25.07 -23.48 -1.03
CA ARG A 101 -26.51 -23.61 -0.72
C ARG A 101 -26.71 -24.73 0.30
N TYR A 102 -26.10 -24.54 1.48
CA TYR A 102 -26.02 -25.59 2.50
C TYR A 102 -27.39 -25.95 3.08
N LEU A 103 -28.31 -24.99 3.18
CA LEU A 103 -29.68 -25.23 3.64
C LEU A 103 -30.42 -26.14 2.66
N GLU A 104 -30.42 -25.79 1.39
CA GLU A 104 -31.06 -26.57 0.33
C GLU A 104 -30.42 -27.95 0.17
N CYS A 105 -29.09 -28.03 0.28
CA CYS A 105 -28.37 -29.30 0.32
C CYS A 105 -28.84 -30.17 1.49
N LYS A 106 -29.02 -29.59 2.68
CA LYS A 106 -29.46 -30.30 3.87
C LYS A 106 -30.91 -30.78 3.73
N GLU A 107 -31.79 -29.94 3.20
CA GLU A 107 -33.20 -30.29 2.95
C GLU A 107 -33.35 -31.41 1.93
N LEU A 108 -32.64 -31.31 0.79
CA LEU A 108 -32.63 -32.33 -0.26
C LEU A 108 -32.10 -33.69 0.25
N THR A 109 -31.02 -33.66 1.03
CA THR A 109 -30.46 -34.88 1.61
C THR A 109 -31.39 -35.45 2.68
N SER A 110 -31.99 -34.62 3.54
CA SER A 110 -32.94 -35.04 4.58
C SER A 110 -34.18 -35.75 4.03
N SER A 111 -34.82 -35.18 3.00
CA SER A 111 -36.02 -35.77 2.38
C SER A 111 -35.74 -37.15 1.76
N THR A 112 -34.55 -37.31 1.18
CA THR A 112 -34.09 -38.58 0.62
C THR A 112 -33.76 -39.61 1.71
N LEU A 113 -33.17 -39.17 2.83
CA LEU A 113 -32.87 -40.03 3.99
C LEU A 113 -34.12 -40.54 4.69
N ASP A 114 -35.19 -39.76 4.70
CA ASP A 114 -36.47 -40.17 5.26
C ASP A 114 -37.06 -41.37 4.54
N GLN A 115 -36.92 -41.44 3.21
CA GLN A 115 -37.34 -42.59 2.40
C GLN A 115 -36.51 -43.84 2.72
N VAL A 116 -35.18 -43.71 2.85
CA VAL A 116 -34.27 -44.80 3.22
C VAL A 116 -34.50 -45.27 4.67
N SER A 117 -34.93 -44.38 5.56
CA SER A 117 -35.22 -44.71 6.95
C SER A 117 -36.51 -45.53 7.13
N LYS A 118 -37.48 -45.36 6.23
CA LYS A 118 -38.85 -45.92 6.29
C LYS A 118 -39.09 -47.15 5.38
N GLY A 119 -38.20 -47.47 4.44
CA GLY A 119 -38.37 -48.59 3.50
C GLY A 119 -38.28 -50.00 4.15
N PRO A 120 -38.89 -51.04 3.54
CA PRO A 120 -38.79 -52.43 4.02
C PRO A 120 -37.33 -52.92 3.97
N SER A 121 -37.02 -53.96 4.78
CA SER A 121 -35.68 -54.50 5.08
C SER A 121 -34.56 -54.00 4.17
N MET A 122 -33.60 -53.28 4.77
CA MET A 122 -32.42 -52.76 4.06
C MET A 122 -31.66 -53.85 3.29
N GLU A 123 -31.87 -55.13 3.57
CA GLU A 123 -31.32 -56.28 2.85
C GLU A 123 -31.67 -56.31 1.35
N LEU A 124 -32.68 -55.56 0.90
CA LEU A 124 -33.13 -55.49 -0.50
C LEU A 124 -32.50 -54.36 -1.33
N LEU A 125 -31.66 -53.49 -0.74
CA LEU A 125 -31.04 -52.38 -1.46
C LEU A 125 -29.93 -52.85 -2.40
N SER A 126 -29.86 -52.27 -3.61
CA SER A 126 -28.75 -52.51 -4.54
C SER A 126 -27.46 -51.87 -4.01
N SER A 127 -26.29 -52.38 -4.44
CA SER A 127 -24.98 -51.82 -4.04
C SER A 127 -24.83 -50.33 -4.35
N ALA A 128 -25.38 -49.87 -5.48
CA ALA A 128 -25.41 -48.46 -5.85
C ALA A 128 -26.25 -47.60 -4.89
N GLN A 129 -27.40 -48.11 -4.44
CA GLN A 129 -28.28 -47.42 -3.50
C GLN A 129 -27.64 -47.27 -2.10
N TYR A 130 -26.85 -48.25 -1.65
CA TYR A 130 -26.05 -48.11 -0.42
C TYR A 130 -24.96 -47.04 -0.55
N GLN A 131 -24.22 -47.05 -1.65
CA GLN A 131 -23.16 -46.07 -1.90
C GLN A 131 -23.72 -44.65 -1.92
N ALA A 132 -24.87 -44.47 -2.55
CA ALA A 132 -25.59 -43.21 -2.60
C ALA A 132 -26.05 -42.74 -1.22
N SER A 133 -26.67 -43.62 -0.44
CA SER A 133 -27.17 -43.29 0.91
C SER A 133 -26.05 -42.83 1.84
N LEU A 134 -24.87 -43.47 1.75
CA LEU A 134 -23.68 -43.06 2.50
C LEU A 134 -23.15 -41.68 2.07
N GLN A 135 -23.17 -41.38 0.77
CA GLN A 135 -22.75 -40.08 0.23
C GLN A 135 -23.71 -38.96 0.64
N LEU A 136 -25.02 -39.19 0.51
CA LEU A 136 -26.04 -38.22 0.93
C LEU A 136 -25.99 -37.96 2.44
N LEU A 137 -25.77 -39.00 3.28
CA LEU A 137 -25.53 -38.82 4.71
C LEU A 137 -24.26 -38.00 4.99
N GLY A 138 -23.18 -38.26 4.26
CA GLY A 138 -21.94 -37.51 4.42
C GLY A 138 -22.12 -36.03 4.09
N LEU A 139 -22.88 -35.70 3.04
CA LEU A 139 -23.25 -34.33 2.68
C LEU A 139 -24.22 -33.70 3.68
N TYR A 140 -25.21 -34.45 4.18
CA TYR A 140 -26.13 -33.99 5.23
C TYR A 140 -25.37 -33.51 6.48
N VAL A 141 -24.40 -34.31 6.93
CA VAL A 141 -23.54 -34.01 8.08
C VAL A 141 -22.70 -32.76 7.82
N LEU A 142 -22.05 -32.68 6.65
CA LEU A 142 -21.20 -31.54 6.30
C LEU A 142 -22.00 -30.25 6.11
N ALA A 143 -23.19 -30.30 5.50
CA ALA A 143 -24.06 -29.14 5.32
C ALA A 143 -24.60 -28.64 6.66
N GLY A 144 -25.04 -29.55 7.54
CA GLY A 144 -25.47 -29.21 8.89
C GLY A 144 -24.37 -28.52 9.71
N MET A 145 -23.12 -28.99 9.58
CA MET A 145 -21.96 -28.35 10.21
C MET A 145 -21.75 -26.91 9.74
N GLN A 146 -21.83 -26.65 8.42
CA GLN A 146 -21.67 -25.30 7.87
C GLN A 146 -22.78 -24.34 8.34
N LEU A 147 -23.98 -24.87 8.65
CA LEU A 147 -25.10 -24.12 9.23
C LEU A 147 -25.01 -23.97 10.76
N GLY A 148 -23.97 -24.51 11.41
CA GLY A 148 -23.84 -24.53 12.87
C GLY A 148 -24.85 -25.43 13.59
N GLN A 149 -25.50 -26.35 12.88
CA GLN A 149 -26.54 -27.23 13.41
C GLN A 149 -25.98 -28.57 13.89
N LYS A 150 -26.55 -29.13 14.96
CA LYS A 150 -26.21 -30.47 15.45
C LYS A 150 -26.71 -31.55 14.48
N VAL A 151 -26.04 -32.70 14.48
CA VAL A 151 -26.47 -33.85 13.68
C VAL A 151 -27.59 -34.58 14.43
N ASP A 152 -28.75 -34.72 13.79
CA ASP A 152 -29.93 -35.33 14.43
C ASP A 152 -29.68 -36.78 14.87
N PRO A 153 -30.24 -37.21 16.02
CA PRO A 153 -30.13 -38.59 16.49
C PRO A 153 -30.58 -39.63 15.46
N LYS A 154 -31.64 -39.32 14.71
CA LYS A 154 -32.14 -40.19 13.62
C LYS A 154 -31.08 -40.41 12.53
N ALA A 155 -30.35 -39.37 12.14
CA ALA A 155 -29.25 -39.48 11.19
C ALA A 155 -28.09 -40.28 11.77
N GLN A 156 -27.75 -40.10 13.06
CA GLN A 156 -26.72 -40.87 13.75
C GLN A 156 -27.05 -42.38 13.79
N THR A 157 -28.29 -42.75 14.13
CA THR A 157 -28.76 -44.15 14.12
C THR A 157 -28.72 -44.73 12.70
N THR A 158 -29.17 -43.96 11.70
CA THR A 158 -29.18 -44.37 10.30
C THR A 158 -27.75 -44.59 9.76
N SER A 159 -26.81 -43.70 10.09
CA SER A 159 -25.38 -43.85 9.78
C SER A 159 -24.78 -45.11 10.38
N THR A 160 -25.06 -45.40 11.65
CA THR A 160 -24.57 -46.62 12.33
C THR A 160 -25.08 -47.88 11.64
N ARG A 161 -26.37 -47.90 11.26
CA ARG A 161 -27.02 -49.00 10.57
C ARG A 161 -26.42 -49.22 9.17
N LEU A 162 -26.29 -48.16 8.37
CA LEU A 162 -25.72 -48.20 7.02
C LEU A 162 -24.24 -48.58 7.03
N LEU A 163 -23.44 -48.11 7.99
CA LEU A 163 -22.03 -48.49 8.12
C LEU A 163 -21.85 -49.98 8.44
N ARG A 164 -22.66 -50.54 9.36
CA ARG A 164 -22.65 -51.99 9.65
C ARG A 164 -23.01 -52.82 8.42
N GLN A 165 -23.98 -52.37 7.64
CA GLN A 165 -24.45 -53.12 6.48
C GLN A 165 -23.49 -53.01 5.30
N SER A 166 -23.00 -51.81 4.99
CA SER A 166 -22.02 -51.58 3.93
C SER A 166 -20.70 -52.29 4.17
N THR A 167 -20.23 -52.39 5.42
CA THR A 167 -19.05 -53.20 5.76
C THR A 167 -19.28 -54.69 5.56
N ARG A 168 -20.49 -55.20 5.81
CA ARG A 168 -20.88 -56.59 5.49
C ARG A 168 -20.94 -56.83 3.98
N VAL A 169 -21.58 -55.93 3.23
CA VAL A 169 -21.68 -56.01 1.76
C VAL A 169 -20.29 -55.99 1.12
N MET A 170 -19.42 -55.05 1.52
CA MET A 170 -18.05 -54.95 1.04
C MET A 170 -17.21 -56.23 1.26
N ARG A 171 -17.48 -56.99 2.34
CA ARG A 171 -16.83 -58.28 2.60
C ARG A 171 -17.35 -59.40 1.69
N LYS A 172 -18.62 -59.33 1.26
CA LYS A 172 -19.28 -60.31 0.40
C LYS A 172 -19.07 -60.04 -1.10
N THR A 173 -18.81 -58.80 -1.50
CA THR A 173 -18.57 -58.42 -2.91
C THR A 173 -17.27 -59.01 -3.45
N THR A 174 -17.39 -59.79 -4.53
CA THR A 174 -16.25 -60.41 -5.25
C THR A 174 -15.64 -59.48 -6.30
N HIS A 175 -16.41 -58.55 -6.87
CA HIS A 175 -15.93 -57.58 -7.86
C HIS A 175 -15.07 -56.46 -7.23
N LYS A 176 -13.81 -56.35 -7.68
CA LYS A 176 -12.83 -55.39 -7.15
C LYS A 176 -13.21 -53.92 -7.35
N SER A 177 -13.86 -53.59 -8.46
CA SER A 177 -14.32 -52.23 -8.79
C SER A 177 -15.41 -51.76 -7.83
N GLU A 178 -16.44 -52.59 -7.66
CA GLU A 178 -17.57 -52.33 -6.77
C GLU A 178 -17.12 -52.24 -5.30
N ARG A 179 -16.22 -53.14 -4.87
CA ARG A 179 -15.63 -53.10 -3.53
C ARG A 179 -14.87 -51.79 -3.25
N ARG A 180 -14.21 -51.21 -4.26
CA ARG A 180 -13.52 -49.90 -4.13
C ARG A 180 -14.52 -48.75 -3.99
N LEU A 181 -15.63 -48.77 -4.73
CA LEU A 181 -16.67 -47.74 -4.66
C LEU A 181 -17.36 -47.73 -3.28
N VAL A 182 -17.72 -48.91 -2.76
CA VAL A 182 -18.29 -49.05 -1.40
C VAL A 182 -17.29 -48.57 -0.34
N ALA A 183 -16.01 -48.95 -0.44
CA ALA A 183 -14.96 -48.47 0.46
C ALA A 183 -14.82 -46.93 0.42
N SER A 184 -14.91 -46.33 -0.77
CA SER A 184 -14.87 -44.87 -0.94
C SER A 184 -16.04 -44.16 -0.26
N SER A 185 -17.26 -44.69 -0.37
CA SER A 185 -18.43 -44.11 0.29
C SER A 185 -18.39 -44.28 1.82
N ILE A 186 -17.85 -45.40 2.32
CA ILE A 186 -17.59 -45.59 3.76
C ILE A 186 -16.56 -44.57 4.26
N MET A 187 -15.45 -44.38 3.54
CA MET A 187 -14.44 -43.35 3.88
C MET A 187 -15.06 -41.97 3.93
N PHE A 188 -15.86 -41.62 2.92
CA PHE A 188 -16.50 -40.31 2.83
C PHE A 188 -17.34 -39.99 4.08
N LEU A 189 -18.24 -40.91 4.47
CA LEU A 189 -19.09 -40.71 5.65
C LEU A 189 -18.28 -40.63 6.95
N LEU A 190 -17.29 -41.52 7.14
CA LEU A 190 -16.46 -41.51 8.34
C LEU A 190 -15.62 -40.23 8.44
N TYR A 191 -15.06 -39.77 7.31
CA TYR A 191 -14.35 -38.50 7.25
C TYR A 191 -15.26 -37.29 7.48
N SER A 192 -16.54 -37.33 7.07
CA SER A 192 -17.50 -36.27 7.39
C SER A 192 -17.69 -36.12 8.90
N TYR A 193 -17.87 -37.23 9.63
CA TYR A 193 -17.99 -37.19 11.08
C TYR A 193 -16.68 -36.79 11.78
N ASP A 194 -15.55 -37.26 11.28
CA ASP A 194 -14.22 -36.88 11.77
C ASP A 194 -13.96 -35.37 11.65
N TRP A 195 -14.32 -34.82 10.49
CA TRP A 195 -14.19 -33.40 10.21
C TRP A 195 -15.03 -32.56 11.18
N VAL A 196 -16.28 -32.96 11.40
CA VAL A 196 -17.18 -32.34 12.39
C VAL A 196 -16.60 -32.42 13.80
N TYR A 197 -16.06 -33.59 14.19
CA TYR A 197 -15.46 -33.80 15.50
C TYR A 197 -14.30 -32.82 15.78
N HIS A 198 -13.41 -32.63 14.81
CA HIS A 198 -12.26 -31.72 14.98
C HIS A 198 -12.62 -30.23 14.78
N PHE A 199 -13.57 -29.90 13.89
CA PHE A 199 -14.00 -28.52 13.65
C PHE A 199 -14.54 -27.86 14.93
N PHE A 200 -15.50 -28.51 15.61
CA PHE A 200 -16.09 -27.98 16.85
C PHE A 200 -15.08 -27.94 18.01
N HIS A 201 -14.09 -28.82 18.04
CA HIS A 201 -13.03 -28.79 19.05
C HIS A 201 -12.08 -27.59 18.90
N SER A 202 -11.90 -27.07 17.68
CA SER A 202 -10.97 -25.98 17.38
C SER A 202 -11.52 -24.56 17.57
N MET A 203 -12.84 -24.40 17.69
CA MET A 203 -13.53 -23.10 17.77
C MET A 203 -13.84 -22.64 19.22
N GLY A 204 -13.25 -23.26 20.24
CA GLY A 204 -13.37 -22.81 21.63
C GLY A 204 -14.78 -22.85 22.25
N GLY A 205 -15.77 -23.42 21.55
CA GLY A 205 -17.15 -23.49 22.03
C GLY A 205 -17.29 -24.41 23.24
N SER A 206 -17.52 -23.84 24.43
CA SER A 206 -17.92 -24.59 25.62
C SER A 206 -19.42 -24.89 25.60
N SER A 207 -19.86 -25.82 24.77
CA SER A 207 -21.02 -26.66 25.11
C SER A 207 -20.99 -27.96 24.32
N VAL A 208 -20.69 -29.06 25.02
CA VAL A 208 -21.12 -30.44 24.69
C VAL A 208 -21.06 -30.82 23.20
N ASN A 209 -19.86 -31.24 22.77
CA ASN A 209 -19.53 -32.07 21.59
C ASN A 209 -20.72 -32.30 20.63
N GLY A 210 -20.77 -31.60 19.49
CA GLY A 210 -21.83 -31.74 18.48
C GLY A 210 -22.10 -33.18 17.96
N LEU A 211 -21.32 -34.16 18.40
CA LEU A 211 -21.55 -35.60 18.31
C LEU A 211 -21.48 -36.23 19.71
N GLU A 212 -22.44 -37.09 20.06
CA GLU A 212 -22.41 -37.82 21.33
C GLU A 212 -21.13 -38.66 21.46
N LYS A 213 -20.48 -38.65 22.64
CA LYS A 213 -19.27 -39.45 22.88
C LYS A 213 -19.51 -40.94 22.61
N SER A 214 -20.66 -41.45 23.05
CA SER A 214 -21.12 -42.82 22.77
C SER A 214 -21.29 -43.10 21.28
N PHE A 215 -21.72 -42.11 20.49
CA PHE A 215 -21.80 -42.22 19.04
C PHE A 215 -20.42 -42.28 18.39
N VAL A 216 -19.47 -41.43 18.81
CA VAL A 216 -18.09 -41.48 18.31
C VAL A 216 -17.41 -42.82 18.64
N GLU A 217 -17.61 -43.35 19.86
CA GLU A 217 -17.10 -44.68 20.25
C GLU A 217 -17.74 -45.81 19.42
N ARG A 218 -19.04 -45.72 19.13
CA ARG A 218 -19.72 -46.65 18.20
C ARG A 218 -19.16 -46.53 16.78
N LEU A 219 -18.87 -45.34 16.28
CA LEU A 219 -18.24 -45.18 14.97
C LEU A 219 -16.84 -45.78 14.94
N ARG A 220 -16.01 -45.54 15.97
CA ARG A 220 -14.66 -46.12 16.09
C ARG A 220 -14.68 -47.65 16.03
N SER A 221 -15.62 -48.30 16.71
CA SER A 221 -15.73 -49.78 16.67
C SER A 221 -16.20 -50.33 15.31
N LEU A 222 -16.87 -49.49 14.51
CA LEU A 222 -17.32 -49.85 13.16
C LEU A 222 -16.33 -49.45 12.06
N THR A 223 -15.32 -48.63 12.37
CA THR A 223 -14.28 -48.21 11.42
C THR A 223 -13.47 -49.42 10.96
N PRO A 224 -13.39 -49.68 9.64
CA PRO A 224 -12.53 -50.73 9.11
C PRO A 224 -11.05 -50.50 9.41
N ASN A 225 -10.30 -51.55 9.72
CA ASN A 225 -8.87 -51.47 10.12
C ASN A 225 -7.93 -50.80 9.09
N TRP A 226 -8.35 -50.68 7.83
CA TRP A 226 -7.56 -50.01 6.78
C TRP A 226 -7.72 -48.48 6.77
N ILE A 227 -8.66 -47.95 7.57
CA ILE A 227 -8.84 -46.53 7.85
C ILE A 227 -8.20 -46.24 9.21
N GLU A 228 -7.04 -45.59 9.20
CA GLU A 228 -6.27 -45.27 10.41
C GLU A 228 -6.40 -43.78 10.77
N GLY A 229 -6.30 -43.45 12.06
CA GLY A 229 -6.16 -42.06 12.52
C GLY A 229 -7.43 -41.20 12.59
N ILE A 230 -8.62 -41.80 12.44
CA ILE A 230 -9.91 -41.08 12.63
C ILE A 230 -10.21 -40.88 14.12
N PHE A 231 -10.73 -39.70 14.47
CA PHE A 231 -11.09 -39.25 15.82
C PHE A 231 -9.90 -39.25 16.80
N GLN A 232 -8.69 -38.98 16.31
CA GLN A 232 -7.47 -38.97 17.11
C GLN A 232 -6.77 -37.61 17.03
N ASN A 233 -6.41 -37.05 18.19
CA ASN A 233 -5.51 -35.90 18.25
C ASN A 233 -4.06 -36.41 18.23
N SER A 234 -3.30 -36.07 17.20
CA SER A 234 -1.89 -36.49 17.10
C SER A 234 -1.01 -35.69 18.05
N GLN A 235 -0.37 -36.36 19.01
CA GLN A 235 0.72 -35.81 19.84
C GLN A 235 2.08 -35.77 19.12
N ARG A 236 2.15 -36.25 17.86
CA ARG A 236 3.38 -36.30 17.07
C ARG A 236 3.81 -34.93 16.57
N THR A 237 5.12 -34.80 16.30
CA THR A 237 5.72 -33.60 15.69
C THR A 237 5.19 -33.35 14.28
N THR A 238 5.24 -32.10 13.80
CA THR A 238 4.72 -31.71 12.47
C THR A 238 5.36 -32.54 11.35
N GLY A 239 6.69 -32.72 11.38
CA GLY A 239 7.42 -33.53 10.39
C GLY A 239 7.02 -35.02 10.36
N GLU A 240 6.76 -35.65 11.52
CA GLU A 240 6.31 -37.05 11.59
C GLU A 240 4.93 -37.24 10.98
N VAL A 241 4.01 -36.30 11.23
CA VAL A 241 2.66 -36.34 10.67
C VAL A 241 2.71 -36.13 9.15
N VAL A 242 3.50 -35.17 8.68
CA VAL A 242 3.70 -34.89 7.25
C VAL A 242 4.30 -36.11 6.53
N ALA A 243 5.31 -36.74 7.11
CA ALA A 243 5.92 -37.95 6.54
C ALA A 243 4.93 -39.12 6.47
N ALA A 244 4.09 -39.31 7.50
CA ALA A 244 3.05 -40.34 7.50
C ALA A 244 1.99 -40.09 6.41
N ILE A 245 1.53 -38.84 6.27
CA ILE A 245 0.59 -38.42 5.23
C ILE A 245 1.18 -38.64 3.84
N SER A 246 2.42 -38.22 3.61
CA SER A 246 3.07 -38.34 2.30
C SER A 246 3.22 -39.80 1.84
N ARG A 247 3.36 -40.76 2.77
CA ARG A 247 3.47 -42.20 2.44
C ARG A 247 2.13 -42.82 2.05
N LYS A 248 1.01 -42.38 2.65
CA LYS A 248 -0.33 -42.95 2.43
C LYS A 248 -1.42 -41.87 2.34
N PRO A 249 -1.32 -40.90 1.40
CA PRO A 249 -2.20 -39.73 1.38
C PRO A 249 -3.67 -40.09 1.20
N GLN A 250 -3.95 -41.15 0.44
CA GLN A 250 -5.29 -41.65 0.16
C GLN A 250 -6.05 -42.22 1.39
N ARG A 251 -5.32 -42.62 2.46
CA ARG A 251 -5.92 -43.23 3.66
C ARG A 251 -5.96 -42.28 4.85
N SER A 252 -5.30 -41.13 4.75
CA SER A 252 -5.27 -40.14 5.82
C SER A 252 -6.56 -39.31 5.83
N PRO A 253 -7.17 -39.09 7.02
CA PRO A 253 -8.36 -38.25 7.15
C PRO A 253 -8.07 -36.78 6.79
N PRO A 254 -9.06 -36.05 6.22
CA PRO A 254 -8.93 -34.63 5.89
C PRO A 254 -8.50 -33.77 7.08
N SER A 255 -9.03 -34.07 8.28
CA SER A 255 -8.78 -33.31 9.51
C SER A 255 -7.29 -33.24 9.85
N LEU A 256 -6.55 -34.34 9.68
CA LEU A 256 -5.12 -34.40 9.94
C LEU A 256 -4.31 -33.51 9.00
N PHE A 257 -4.73 -33.36 7.74
CA PHE A 257 -4.09 -32.41 6.82
C PHE A 257 -4.25 -30.97 7.31
N VAL A 258 -5.45 -30.59 7.78
CA VAL A 258 -5.70 -29.23 8.30
C VAL A 258 -4.94 -28.98 9.60
N ILE A 259 -4.93 -29.95 10.52
CA ILE A 259 -4.20 -29.83 11.79
C ILE A 259 -2.69 -29.68 11.52
N ALA A 260 -2.13 -30.52 10.65
CA ALA A 260 -0.72 -30.44 10.26
C ALA A 260 -0.40 -29.13 9.51
N GLY A 261 -1.30 -28.69 8.62
CA GLY A 261 -1.16 -27.43 7.89
C GLY A 261 -1.14 -26.22 8.80
N LYS A 262 -2.05 -26.12 9.77
CA LYS A 262 -2.07 -25.02 10.76
C LYS A 262 -0.83 -25.03 11.67
N ARG A 263 -0.31 -26.21 12.05
CA ARG A 263 0.96 -26.30 12.78
C ARG A 263 2.13 -25.81 11.93
N ALA A 264 2.23 -26.28 10.69
CA ALA A 264 3.28 -25.84 9.76
C ALA A 264 3.19 -24.32 9.45
N GLU A 265 1.99 -23.74 9.41
CA GLU A 265 1.79 -22.29 9.33
C GLU A 265 2.42 -21.56 10.53
N SER A 266 2.10 -22.00 11.75
CA SER A 266 2.65 -21.40 12.98
C SER A 266 4.17 -21.55 13.10
N GLU A 267 4.72 -22.61 12.52
CA GLU A 267 6.17 -22.88 12.46
C GLU A 267 6.86 -22.18 11.26
N GLY A 268 6.09 -21.61 10.33
CA GLY A 268 6.63 -21.02 9.08
C GLY A 268 7.24 -22.04 8.11
N ASP A 269 6.89 -23.33 8.22
CA ASP A 269 7.47 -24.41 7.43
C ASP A 269 6.78 -24.56 6.05
N ALA A 270 7.26 -23.77 5.10
CA ALA A 270 6.80 -23.82 3.71
C ALA A 270 7.06 -25.18 3.02
N HIS A 271 8.06 -25.94 3.46
CA HIS A 271 8.40 -27.23 2.85
C HIS A 271 7.37 -28.30 3.23
N SER A 272 7.03 -28.40 4.51
CA SER A 272 5.95 -29.29 4.98
C SER A 272 4.61 -28.93 4.34
N LEU A 273 4.29 -27.64 4.22
CA LEU A 273 3.08 -27.17 3.53
C LEU A 273 3.03 -27.60 2.06
N ARG A 274 4.17 -27.53 1.35
CA ARG A 274 4.30 -28.03 -0.03
C ARG A 274 3.98 -29.51 -0.15
N ILE A 275 4.53 -30.34 0.74
CA ILE A 275 4.30 -31.79 0.76
C ILE A 275 2.83 -32.10 1.06
N LEU A 276 2.25 -31.44 2.07
CA LEU A 276 0.85 -31.60 2.44
C LEU A 276 -0.08 -31.21 1.29
N LEU A 277 0.19 -30.09 0.62
CA LEU A 277 -0.61 -29.61 -0.50
C LEU A 277 -0.56 -30.58 -1.68
N GLN A 278 0.64 -31.02 -2.09
CA GLN A 278 0.78 -32.02 -3.16
C GLN A 278 0.07 -33.34 -2.82
N SER A 279 0.16 -33.76 -1.55
CA SER A 279 -0.51 -34.96 -1.04
C SER A 279 -2.04 -34.80 -1.03
N GLY A 280 -2.52 -33.60 -0.68
CA GLY A 280 -3.94 -33.24 -0.70
C GLY A 280 -4.52 -33.24 -2.12
N ILE A 281 -3.82 -32.63 -3.08
CA ILE A 281 -4.21 -32.62 -4.50
C ILE A 281 -4.30 -34.06 -5.04
N LYS A 282 -3.27 -34.89 -4.79
CA LYS A 282 -3.27 -36.30 -5.22
C LYS A 282 -4.44 -37.10 -4.61
N ARG A 283 -4.79 -36.81 -3.37
CA ARG A 283 -5.90 -37.45 -2.66
C ARG A 283 -7.25 -37.05 -3.26
N GLU A 284 -7.47 -35.77 -3.46
CA GLU A 284 -8.70 -35.22 -4.04
C GLU A 284 -8.90 -35.68 -5.50
N ALA A 285 -7.83 -35.74 -6.30
CA ALA A 285 -7.89 -36.30 -7.66
C ALA A 285 -8.23 -37.80 -7.68
N ALA A 286 -7.74 -38.57 -6.71
CA ALA A 286 -8.04 -40.01 -6.63
C ALA A 286 -9.47 -40.30 -6.15
N PHE A 287 -10.08 -39.40 -5.38
CA PHE A 287 -11.43 -39.55 -4.83
C PHE A 287 -12.22 -38.23 -4.93
N PRO A 288 -12.88 -37.96 -6.07
CA PRO A 288 -13.55 -36.68 -6.31
C PRO A 288 -14.60 -36.29 -5.25
N ASN A 289 -15.30 -37.26 -4.66
CA ASN A 289 -16.30 -36.99 -3.62
C ASN A 289 -15.69 -36.37 -2.35
N ILE A 290 -14.39 -36.56 -2.11
CA ILE A 290 -13.66 -36.00 -0.98
C ILE A 290 -13.25 -34.54 -1.24
N CYS A 291 -13.37 -34.03 -2.46
CA CYS A 291 -13.09 -32.62 -2.79
C CYS A 291 -13.95 -31.63 -1.99
N VAL A 292 -15.11 -32.05 -1.45
CA VAL A 292 -15.97 -31.20 -0.60
C VAL A 292 -15.30 -30.75 0.69
N PHE A 293 -14.31 -31.49 1.20
CA PHE A 293 -13.56 -31.07 2.38
C PHE A 293 -12.64 -29.87 2.10
N GLY A 294 -12.33 -29.60 0.82
CA GLY A 294 -11.56 -28.42 0.40
C GLY A 294 -10.14 -28.36 0.99
N VAL A 295 -9.52 -29.50 1.27
CA VAL A 295 -8.23 -29.56 1.96
C VAL A 295 -7.13 -28.94 1.10
N SER A 296 -7.12 -29.24 -0.20
CA SER A 296 -6.13 -28.67 -1.11
C SER A 296 -6.23 -27.14 -1.19
N VAL A 297 -7.44 -26.57 -1.18
CA VAL A 297 -7.68 -25.12 -1.17
C VAL A 297 -7.20 -24.50 0.12
N LEU A 298 -7.55 -25.10 1.27
CA LEU A 298 -7.17 -24.56 2.58
C LEU A 298 -5.64 -24.56 2.74
N LEU A 299 -4.97 -25.64 2.34
CA LEU A 299 -3.51 -25.71 2.33
C LEU A 299 -2.88 -24.77 1.31
N ALA A 300 -3.50 -24.56 0.15
CA ALA A 300 -3.04 -23.58 -0.83
C ALA A 300 -3.11 -22.15 -0.29
N ASP A 301 -4.18 -21.80 0.41
CA ASP A 301 -4.35 -20.49 1.05
C ASP A 301 -3.25 -20.23 2.09
N ILE A 302 -3.02 -21.20 2.98
CA ILE A 302 -1.94 -21.14 3.98
C ILE A 302 -0.56 -21.09 3.31
N PHE A 303 -0.30 -21.95 2.32
CA PHE A 303 0.98 -22.01 1.63
C PHE A 303 1.33 -20.67 0.97
N LEU A 304 0.37 -20.06 0.26
CA LEU A 304 0.57 -18.77 -0.41
C LEU A 304 0.73 -17.60 0.57
N LYS A 305 0.15 -17.68 1.78
CA LYS A 305 0.38 -16.70 2.85
C LYS A 305 1.82 -16.78 3.42
N VAL A 306 2.36 -17.99 3.56
CA VAL A 306 3.73 -18.21 4.08
C VAL A 306 4.79 -17.97 2.99
N GLN A 307 4.49 -18.33 1.75
CA GLN A 307 5.42 -18.28 0.62
C GLN A 307 5.63 -16.85 0.10
N LYS A 308 6.83 -16.29 0.31
CA LYS A 308 7.18 -14.93 -0.13
C LYS A 308 7.68 -14.82 -1.57
N GLN A 309 8.15 -15.92 -2.16
CA GLN A 309 8.74 -15.95 -3.52
C GLN A 309 7.87 -16.74 -4.50
N GLY A 310 7.69 -16.20 -5.72
CA GLY A 310 6.86 -16.79 -6.76
C GLY A 310 7.56 -17.86 -7.59
N ASP A 311 7.83 -19.02 -7.00
CA ASP A 311 8.35 -20.18 -7.74
C ASP A 311 7.27 -20.81 -8.65
N ASP A 312 7.69 -21.69 -9.57
CA ASP A 312 6.79 -22.38 -10.51
C ASP A 312 5.68 -23.17 -9.81
N PHE A 313 5.91 -23.60 -8.56
CA PHE A 313 4.91 -24.32 -7.80
C PHE A 313 3.87 -23.35 -7.22
N ALA A 314 4.27 -22.23 -6.62
CA ALA A 314 3.37 -21.19 -6.13
C ALA A 314 2.47 -20.66 -7.26
N GLN A 315 3.03 -20.44 -8.45
CA GLN A 315 2.23 -20.02 -9.60
C GLN A 315 1.20 -21.08 -10.03
N ARG A 316 1.57 -22.36 -10.02
CA ARG A 316 0.64 -23.48 -10.31
C ARG A 316 -0.43 -23.64 -9.23
N VAL A 317 -0.07 -23.42 -7.97
CA VAL A 317 -1.00 -23.46 -6.84
C VAL A 317 -2.03 -22.34 -6.97
N LEU A 318 -1.59 -21.14 -7.33
CA LEU A 318 -2.47 -20.00 -7.60
C LEU A 318 -3.46 -20.30 -8.72
N ASP A 319 -3.02 -20.93 -9.82
CA ASP A 319 -3.90 -21.32 -10.93
C ASP A 319 -4.88 -22.44 -10.56
N TYR A 320 -4.41 -23.44 -9.81
CA TYR A 320 -5.23 -24.59 -9.38
C TYR A 320 -6.34 -24.16 -8.42
N ALA A 321 -6.01 -23.35 -7.41
CA ALA A 321 -6.95 -22.93 -6.39
C ALA A 321 -7.86 -21.79 -6.87
N GLY A 322 -7.34 -20.88 -7.71
CA GLY A 322 -8.08 -19.81 -8.39
C GLY A 322 -9.05 -19.05 -7.48
N THR A 323 -10.33 -18.97 -7.88
CA THR A 323 -11.37 -18.25 -7.12
C THR A 323 -11.64 -18.81 -5.72
N SER A 324 -11.23 -20.04 -5.41
CA SER A 324 -11.46 -20.63 -4.08
C SER A 324 -10.55 -20.07 -2.98
N LEU A 325 -9.44 -19.43 -3.33
CA LEU A 325 -8.55 -18.77 -2.38
C LEU A 325 -9.27 -17.63 -1.64
N SER A 326 -8.83 -17.33 -0.42
CA SER A 326 -9.38 -16.18 0.31
C SER A 326 -9.01 -14.87 -0.40
N ALA A 327 -9.88 -13.87 -0.28
CA ALA A 327 -9.62 -12.56 -0.90
C ALA A 327 -8.38 -11.89 -0.29
N GLU A 328 -8.10 -12.14 0.99
CA GLU A 328 -6.88 -11.70 1.67
C GLU A 328 -5.62 -12.29 1.07
N THR A 329 -5.59 -13.61 0.80
CA THR A 329 -4.46 -14.27 0.14
C THR A 329 -4.26 -13.75 -1.27
N LEU A 330 -5.34 -13.61 -2.04
CA LEU A 330 -5.28 -13.05 -3.39
C LEU A 330 -4.74 -11.61 -3.37
N ALA A 331 -5.14 -10.79 -2.40
CA ALA A 331 -4.59 -9.45 -2.21
C ALA A 331 -3.09 -9.47 -1.86
N ALA A 332 -2.69 -10.30 -0.90
CA ALA A 332 -1.29 -10.41 -0.48
C ALA A 332 -0.36 -10.89 -1.62
N VAL A 333 -0.83 -11.87 -2.41
CA VAL A 333 -0.12 -12.35 -3.61
C VAL A 333 -0.20 -11.30 -4.73
N GLY A 334 -1.30 -10.57 -4.85
CA GLY A 334 -1.52 -9.54 -5.87
C GLY A 334 -0.66 -8.29 -5.69
N ASP A 335 -0.22 -8.02 -4.46
CA ASP A 335 0.76 -6.98 -4.13
C ASP A 335 2.19 -7.34 -4.59
N THR A 336 2.43 -8.58 -5.06
CA THR A 336 3.73 -9.03 -5.58
C THR A 336 3.80 -8.96 -7.10
N SER A 337 5.00 -8.77 -7.66
CA SER A 337 5.20 -8.66 -9.11
C SER A 337 4.81 -9.93 -9.89
N TRP A 338 5.02 -11.11 -9.31
CA TRP A 338 4.73 -12.40 -9.96
C TRP A 338 3.25 -12.78 -9.87
N GLY A 339 2.57 -12.39 -8.79
CA GLY A 339 1.18 -12.76 -8.51
C GLY A 339 0.14 -11.78 -9.07
N HIS A 340 0.53 -10.53 -9.32
CA HIS A 340 -0.35 -9.41 -9.66
C HIS A 340 -1.43 -9.74 -10.70
N LYS A 341 -1.04 -10.09 -11.93
CA LYS A 341 -1.97 -10.32 -13.05
C LYS A 341 -2.95 -11.48 -12.77
N LYS A 342 -2.46 -12.55 -12.14
CA LYS A 342 -3.27 -13.74 -11.83
C LYS A 342 -4.25 -13.46 -10.70
N SER A 343 -3.81 -12.77 -9.64
CA SER A 343 -4.69 -12.35 -8.56
C SER A 343 -5.81 -11.44 -9.04
N LEU A 344 -5.50 -10.45 -9.89
CA LEU A 344 -6.51 -9.57 -10.49
C LEU A 344 -7.55 -10.39 -11.26
N ARG A 345 -7.12 -11.30 -12.16
CA ARG A 345 -8.01 -12.19 -12.91
C ARG A 345 -8.95 -12.98 -11.97
N TRP A 346 -8.38 -13.64 -10.95
CA TRP A 346 -9.20 -14.47 -10.05
C TRP A 346 -10.14 -13.64 -9.18
N LEU A 347 -9.76 -12.41 -8.80
CA LEU A 347 -10.64 -11.49 -8.08
C LEU A 347 -11.78 -11.00 -8.98
N THR A 348 -11.53 -10.72 -10.25
CA THR A 348 -12.57 -10.29 -11.21
C THR A 348 -13.52 -11.41 -11.62
N GLU A 349 -13.08 -12.67 -11.56
CA GLU A 349 -13.96 -13.84 -11.75
C GLU A 349 -14.85 -14.12 -10.52
N ARG A 350 -14.53 -13.51 -9.38
CA ARG A 350 -15.36 -13.50 -8.17
C ARG A 350 -16.24 -12.26 -8.17
N ARG A 351 -17.31 -12.32 -7.38
CA ARG A 351 -18.20 -11.17 -7.11
C ARG A 351 -18.38 -10.97 -5.62
N GLY A 352 -18.81 -9.77 -5.24
CA GLY A 352 -19.14 -9.42 -3.86
C GLY A 352 -18.08 -8.56 -3.16
N PRO A 353 -18.37 -8.11 -1.93
CA PRO A 353 -17.56 -7.14 -1.20
C PRO A 353 -16.13 -7.61 -0.95
N GLU A 354 -15.93 -8.88 -0.55
CA GLU A 354 -14.58 -9.44 -0.34
C GLU A 354 -13.66 -9.25 -1.56
N ALA A 355 -14.16 -9.57 -2.75
CA ALA A 355 -13.39 -9.50 -3.99
C ALA A 355 -13.12 -8.05 -4.39
N TYR A 356 -14.14 -7.19 -4.28
CA TYR A 356 -14.05 -5.78 -4.58
C TYR A 356 -13.02 -5.05 -3.69
N PHE A 357 -13.06 -5.22 -2.36
CA PHE A 357 -12.11 -4.57 -1.47
C PHE A 357 -10.69 -5.14 -1.57
N ALA A 358 -10.54 -6.44 -1.85
CA ALA A 358 -9.24 -7.03 -2.17
C ALA A 358 -8.64 -6.47 -3.47
N LEU A 359 -9.46 -6.29 -4.51
CA LEU A 359 -9.06 -5.64 -5.76
C LEU A 359 -8.61 -4.20 -5.49
N LYS A 360 -9.42 -3.42 -4.74
CA LYS A 360 -9.06 -2.05 -4.34
C LYS A 360 -7.77 -1.98 -3.56
N LYS A 361 -7.50 -2.95 -2.67
CA LYS A 361 -6.25 -3.02 -1.90
C LYS A 361 -5.04 -3.19 -2.81
N ILE A 362 -5.09 -4.09 -3.79
CA ILE A 362 -4.00 -4.29 -4.77
C ILE A 362 -3.76 -3.01 -5.59
N LEU A 363 -4.84 -2.36 -6.02
CA LEU A 363 -4.80 -1.19 -6.90
C LEU A 363 -4.68 0.14 -6.13
N PHE A 364 -4.58 0.11 -4.80
CA PHE A 364 -4.67 1.30 -3.93
C PHE A 364 -3.60 2.36 -4.22
N HIS A 365 -2.41 1.93 -4.66
CA HIS A 365 -1.27 2.78 -5.02
C HIS A 365 -1.03 2.86 -6.53
N LYS A 366 -1.95 2.33 -7.35
CA LYS A 366 -1.89 2.33 -8.82
C LYS A 366 -2.65 3.51 -9.40
N ASP A 367 -2.44 3.73 -10.70
CA ASP A 367 -3.18 4.77 -11.43
C ASP A 367 -4.68 4.40 -11.50
N PRO A 368 -5.60 5.36 -11.32
CA PRO A 368 -7.04 5.12 -11.47
C PRO A 368 -7.45 4.45 -12.78
N SER A 369 -6.69 4.65 -13.87
CA SER A 369 -6.96 4.02 -15.16
C SER A 369 -6.92 2.50 -15.10
N GLU A 370 -6.14 1.90 -14.19
CA GLU A 370 -6.09 0.43 -14.04
C GLU A 370 -7.43 -0.12 -13.54
N LEU A 371 -8.03 0.53 -12.53
CA LEU A 371 -9.34 0.11 -12.02
C LEU A 371 -10.45 0.42 -13.02
N ALA A 372 -10.36 1.54 -13.76
CA ALA A 372 -11.27 1.85 -14.85
C ALA A 372 -11.22 0.77 -15.96
N ALA A 373 -10.01 0.34 -16.35
CA ALA A 373 -9.83 -0.71 -17.35
C ALA A 373 -10.44 -2.05 -16.89
N VAL A 374 -10.26 -2.40 -15.61
CA VAL A 374 -10.88 -3.60 -15.03
C VAL A 374 -12.41 -3.51 -15.08
N GLN A 375 -12.99 -2.36 -14.72
CA GLN A 375 -14.44 -2.16 -14.82
C GLN A 375 -14.93 -2.25 -16.27
N GLU A 376 -14.20 -1.66 -17.22
CA GLU A 376 -14.58 -1.71 -18.64
C GLU A 376 -14.47 -3.12 -19.22
N SER A 377 -13.52 -3.94 -18.76
CA SER A 377 -13.34 -5.31 -19.25
C SER A 377 -14.19 -6.37 -18.55
N CYS A 378 -14.51 -6.16 -17.27
CA CYS A 378 -15.11 -7.19 -16.41
C CYS A 378 -16.41 -6.75 -15.73
N GLY A 379 -16.82 -5.49 -15.88
CA GLY A 379 -17.96 -4.90 -15.21
C GLY A 379 -17.72 -4.64 -13.72
N ASP A 380 -18.81 -4.58 -12.96
CA ASP A 380 -18.78 -4.26 -11.55
C ASP A 380 -18.56 -5.49 -10.69
N VAL A 381 -17.35 -5.65 -10.16
CA VAL A 381 -16.96 -6.78 -9.28
C VAL A 381 -17.78 -6.82 -7.99
N LEU A 382 -18.25 -5.68 -7.48
CA LEU A 382 -19.04 -5.65 -6.25
C LEU A 382 -20.38 -6.38 -6.43
N THR A 383 -21.13 -6.02 -7.48
CA THR A 383 -22.44 -6.64 -7.78
C THR A 383 -22.31 -7.91 -8.63
N GLY A 384 -21.20 -8.09 -9.33
CA GLY A 384 -21.00 -9.14 -10.33
C GLY A 384 -21.69 -8.86 -11.68
N ASN A 385 -22.15 -7.63 -11.92
CA ASN A 385 -22.78 -7.27 -13.19
C ASN A 385 -21.74 -6.87 -14.24
N VAL A 386 -21.59 -7.70 -15.27
CA VAL A 386 -20.61 -7.52 -16.36
C VAL A 386 -20.93 -6.31 -17.25
N GLU A 387 -22.20 -5.89 -17.31
CA GLU A 387 -22.65 -4.76 -18.14
C GLU A 387 -22.52 -3.41 -17.43
N THR A 388 -22.35 -3.41 -16.10
CA THR A 388 -22.24 -2.19 -15.31
C THR A 388 -20.79 -1.74 -15.18
N ASN A 389 -20.48 -0.58 -15.74
CA ASN A 389 -19.23 0.14 -15.53
C ASN A 389 -19.52 1.63 -15.38
N TRP A 390 -18.50 2.45 -15.13
CA TRP A 390 -18.69 3.89 -14.92
C TRP A 390 -19.35 4.61 -16.12
N ARG A 391 -19.10 4.18 -17.37
CA ARG A 391 -19.71 4.79 -18.57
C ARG A 391 -21.18 4.41 -18.70
N SER A 392 -21.49 3.12 -18.56
CA SER A 392 -22.88 2.64 -18.67
C SER A 392 -23.75 3.18 -17.53
N ALA A 393 -23.20 3.27 -16.31
CA ALA A 393 -23.89 3.88 -15.18
C ALA A 393 -24.17 5.39 -15.39
N LEU A 394 -23.18 6.14 -15.90
CA LEU A 394 -23.38 7.56 -16.21
C LEU A 394 -24.43 7.77 -17.31
N ALA A 395 -24.33 7.00 -18.40
CA ALA A 395 -25.29 7.05 -19.50
C ALA A 395 -26.72 6.67 -19.06
N GLN A 396 -26.86 5.76 -18.09
CA GLN A 396 -28.16 5.42 -17.50
C GLN A 396 -28.75 6.61 -16.73
N ILE A 397 -27.97 7.32 -15.92
CA ILE A 397 -28.42 8.54 -15.24
C ILE A 397 -28.82 9.61 -16.26
N GLU A 398 -27.99 9.87 -17.27
CA GLU A 398 -28.28 10.86 -18.32
C GLU A 398 -29.56 10.54 -19.09
N SER A 399 -29.77 9.26 -19.42
CA SER A 399 -31.00 8.78 -20.06
C SER A 399 -32.22 9.00 -19.16
N SER A 400 -32.16 8.56 -17.89
CA SER A 400 -33.25 8.77 -16.94
C SER A 400 -33.56 10.25 -16.71
N LEU A 401 -32.54 11.12 -16.68
CA LEU A 401 -32.74 12.58 -16.63
C LEU A 401 -33.47 13.10 -17.88
N ALA A 402 -33.08 12.64 -19.08
CA ALA A 402 -33.74 13.03 -20.33
C ALA A 402 -35.22 12.59 -20.38
N PHE A 403 -35.57 11.46 -19.75
CA PHE A 403 -36.95 10.98 -19.63
C PHE A 403 -37.67 11.48 -18.37
N ALA A 404 -37.07 12.40 -17.60
CA ALA A 404 -37.60 12.90 -16.33
C ALA A 404 -37.96 11.79 -15.30
N ASP A 405 -37.26 10.65 -15.35
CA ASP A 405 -37.48 9.51 -14.47
C ASP A 405 -36.77 9.71 -13.13
N SER A 406 -37.52 10.03 -12.08
CA SER A 406 -37.00 10.23 -10.72
C SER A 406 -36.24 9.05 -10.10
N THR A 407 -36.29 7.84 -10.69
CA THR A 407 -35.60 6.66 -10.16
C THR A 407 -34.07 6.72 -10.27
N TRP A 408 -33.50 7.61 -11.09
CA TRP A 408 -32.04 7.79 -11.22
C TRP A 408 -31.35 8.08 -9.88
N ARG A 409 -32.06 8.75 -8.94
CA ARG A 409 -31.54 9.03 -7.59
C ARG A 409 -31.20 7.76 -6.81
N ARG A 410 -31.89 6.65 -7.07
CA ARG A 410 -31.58 5.34 -6.46
C ARG A 410 -30.30 4.72 -7.01
N GLN A 411 -29.92 5.08 -8.23
CA GLN A 411 -28.71 4.59 -8.91
C GLN A 411 -27.48 5.48 -8.64
N LEU A 412 -27.71 6.70 -8.13
CA LEU A 412 -26.68 7.69 -7.88
C LEU A 412 -25.53 7.19 -6.98
N PRO A 413 -25.77 6.52 -5.83
CA PRO A 413 -24.67 6.04 -4.99
C PRO A 413 -23.73 5.08 -5.71
N THR A 414 -24.29 4.13 -6.47
CA THR A 414 -23.52 3.17 -7.27
C THR A 414 -22.73 3.87 -8.36
N THR A 415 -23.34 4.86 -9.03
CA THR A 415 -22.67 5.64 -10.07
C THR A 415 -21.52 6.47 -9.52
N LEU A 416 -21.72 7.14 -8.38
CA LEU A 416 -20.67 7.88 -7.67
C LEU A 416 -19.50 6.97 -7.29
N ARG A 417 -19.77 5.75 -6.80
CA ARG A 417 -18.73 4.77 -6.51
C ARG A 417 -17.94 4.39 -7.76
N LEU A 418 -18.62 4.05 -8.86
CA LEU A 418 -17.96 3.65 -10.10
C LEU A 418 -17.12 4.80 -10.71
N LEU A 419 -17.64 6.03 -10.71
CA LEU A 419 -16.89 7.23 -11.12
C LEU A 419 -15.68 7.48 -10.24
N SER A 420 -15.85 7.34 -8.92
CA SER A 420 -14.76 7.48 -7.95
C SER A 420 -13.66 6.45 -8.21
N ASP A 421 -14.03 5.19 -8.43
CA ASP A 421 -13.11 4.12 -8.78
C ASP A 421 -12.34 4.40 -10.07
N ALA A 422 -13.05 4.82 -11.11
CA ALA A 422 -12.48 5.18 -12.42
C ALA A 422 -11.67 6.49 -12.43
N GLY A 423 -11.74 7.30 -11.37
CA GLY A 423 -11.02 8.57 -11.27
C GLY A 423 -11.65 9.74 -12.06
N ARG A 424 -12.96 9.66 -12.35
CA ARG A 424 -13.72 10.69 -13.08
C ARG A 424 -14.12 11.84 -12.17
N GLN A 425 -13.16 12.70 -11.86
CA GLN A 425 -13.31 13.72 -10.81
C GLN A 425 -14.40 14.75 -11.13
N LYS A 426 -14.46 15.25 -12.37
CA LYS A 426 -15.40 16.31 -12.76
C LYS A 426 -16.84 15.82 -12.63
N GLU A 427 -17.14 14.72 -13.32
CA GLU A 427 -18.45 14.08 -13.34
C GLU A 427 -18.90 13.66 -11.93
N PHE A 428 -17.97 13.18 -11.09
CA PHE A 428 -18.25 12.85 -9.71
C PHE A 428 -18.69 14.06 -8.89
N PHE A 429 -17.93 15.17 -8.94
CA PHE A 429 -18.24 16.37 -8.14
C PHE A 429 -19.47 17.12 -8.64
N ASP A 430 -19.80 16.99 -9.93
CA ASP A 430 -21.04 17.53 -10.48
C ASP A 430 -22.26 16.75 -9.95
N LEU A 431 -22.18 15.41 -9.91
CA LEU A 431 -23.28 14.55 -9.49
C LEU A 431 -23.47 14.45 -7.97
N ILE A 432 -22.41 14.49 -7.16
CA ILE A 432 -22.54 14.31 -5.70
C ILE A 432 -23.37 15.42 -5.03
N ARG A 433 -23.44 16.60 -5.65
CA ARG A 433 -24.26 17.73 -5.17
C ARG A 433 -25.75 17.40 -5.10
N GLU A 434 -26.20 16.44 -5.91
CA GLU A 434 -27.60 16.00 -5.96
C GLU A 434 -27.91 14.87 -4.97
N TYR A 435 -26.91 14.38 -4.23
CA TYR A 435 -27.10 13.29 -3.27
C TYR A 435 -27.74 13.77 -1.96
N ASP A 436 -28.87 13.16 -1.58
CA ASP A 436 -29.53 13.40 -0.30
C ASP A 436 -29.09 12.33 0.72
N SER A 437 -28.50 12.77 1.84
CA SER A 437 -27.97 11.90 2.89
C SER A 437 -29.02 11.38 3.88
N ARG A 438 -30.28 11.84 3.81
CA ARG A 438 -31.33 11.54 4.80
C ARG A 438 -31.71 10.06 4.89
N ASP A 439 -31.61 9.30 3.79
CA ASP A 439 -32.02 7.90 3.74
C ASP A 439 -31.02 6.96 4.44
N GLY A 440 -29.78 7.40 4.67
CA GLY A 440 -28.76 6.71 5.48
C GLY A 440 -28.22 5.37 4.94
N GLN A 441 -28.92 4.70 4.02
CA GLN A 441 -28.60 3.35 3.56
C GLN A 441 -27.32 3.28 2.72
N SER A 442 -27.08 4.26 1.85
CA SER A 442 -25.92 4.27 0.96
C SER A 442 -24.82 5.24 1.40
N ASN A 443 -24.98 5.90 2.55
CA ASN A 443 -24.07 6.94 3.00
C ASN A 443 -22.64 6.44 3.18
N LEU A 444 -22.42 5.20 3.65
CA LEU A 444 -21.08 4.62 3.76
C LEU A 444 -20.39 4.45 2.40
N MET A 445 -21.14 4.01 1.37
CA MET A 445 -20.63 3.87 0.01
C MET A 445 -20.27 5.24 -0.58
N VAL A 446 -21.13 6.24 -0.39
CA VAL A 446 -20.87 7.61 -0.86
C VAL A 446 -19.71 8.24 -0.08
N ALA A 447 -19.61 8.02 1.22
CA ALA A 447 -18.51 8.47 2.06
C ALA A 447 -17.16 7.90 1.59
N ALA A 448 -17.09 6.59 1.32
CA ALA A 448 -15.89 5.96 0.77
C ALA A 448 -15.52 6.52 -0.61
N SER A 449 -16.51 6.74 -1.46
CA SER A 449 -16.34 7.28 -2.81
C SER A 449 -15.83 8.72 -2.77
N LEU A 450 -16.39 9.56 -1.90
CA LEU A 450 -15.96 10.93 -1.65
C LEU A 450 -14.55 10.96 -1.08
N ALA A 451 -14.26 10.18 -0.04
CA ALA A 451 -12.94 10.08 0.59
C ALA A 451 -11.83 9.74 -0.42
N GLN A 452 -12.10 8.80 -1.32
CA GLN A 452 -11.19 8.46 -2.42
C GLN A 452 -11.00 9.63 -3.41
N MET A 453 -12.06 10.36 -3.73
CA MET A 453 -11.98 11.58 -4.54
C MET A 453 -11.23 12.71 -3.84
N LEU A 454 -11.35 12.87 -2.52
CA LEU A 454 -10.58 13.88 -1.77
C LEU A 454 -9.10 13.60 -1.89
N ARG A 455 -8.70 12.34 -1.70
CA ARG A 455 -7.30 11.90 -1.82
C ARG A 455 -6.74 12.16 -3.23
N ARG A 456 -7.53 11.93 -4.28
CA ARG A 456 -7.09 12.02 -5.69
C ARG A 456 -7.13 13.44 -6.23
N SER A 457 -8.10 14.26 -5.81
CA SER A 457 -8.25 15.65 -6.26
C SER A 457 -7.51 16.66 -5.40
N GLY A 458 -7.07 16.28 -4.20
CA GLY A 458 -6.47 17.18 -3.22
C GLY A 458 -7.47 18.05 -2.46
N LYS A 459 -8.79 17.89 -2.69
CA LYS A 459 -9.86 18.64 -2.02
C LYS A 459 -10.14 18.13 -0.59
N TRP A 460 -9.12 18.12 0.26
CA TRP A 460 -9.18 17.57 1.62
C TRP A 460 -10.24 18.25 2.52
N HIS A 461 -10.65 19.48 2.24
CA HIS A 461 -11.59 20.25 3.07
C HIS A 461 -12.99 19.61 3.18
N HIS A 462 -13.39 18.78 2.20
CA HIS A 462 -14.62 18.00 2.28
C HIS A 462 -14.55 16.80 3.25
N TYR A 463 -13.47 16.65 4.03
CA TYR A 463 -13.35 15.52 4.97
C TYR A 463 -14.46 15.55 6.05
N THR A 464 -14.95 16.74 6.43
CA THR A 464 -16.08 16.88 7.35
C THR A 464 -17.36 16.30 6.75
N GLU A 465 -17.61 16.49 5.45
CA GLU A 465 -18.75 15.89 4.76
C GLU A 465 -18.66 14.35 4.75
N VAL A 466 -17.45 13.80 4.64
CA VAL A 466 -17.25 12.34 4.81
C VAL A 466 -17.64 11.90 6.22
N ILE A 467 -17.25 12.65 7.25
CA ILE A 467 -17.63 12.36 8.64
C ILE A 467 -19.14 12.47 8.83
N ASP A 468 -19.78 13.51 8.28
CA ASP A 468 -21.22 13.73 8.36
C ASP A 468 -22.00 12.60 7.66
N LEU A 469 -21.53 12.12 6.50
CA LEU A 469 -22.08 10.96 5.82
C LEU A 469 -21.96 9.69 6.67
N ILE A 470 -20.82 9.48 7.33
CA ILE A 470 -20.65 8.32 8.22
C ILE A 470 -21.55 8.46 9.45
N ALA A 471 -21.65 9.64 10.06
CA ALA A 471 -22.48 9.90 11.24
C ALA A 471 -23.99 9.75 10.94
N SER A 472 -24.41 10.09 9.73
CA SER A 472 -25.79 9.91 9.25
C SER A 472 -26.07 8.52 8.67
N SER A 473 -25.09 7.61 8.67
CA SER A 473 -25.26 6.26 8.17
C SER A 473 -25.86 5.31 9.21
N ASN A 474 -26.52 4.26 8.73
CA ASN A 474 -26.91 3.15 9.60
C ASN A 474 -25.67 2.37 10.05
N ILE A 475 -25.69 1.87 11.30
CA ILE A 475 -24.64 0.95 11.79
C ILE A 475 -24.51 -0.22 10.80
N PRO A 476 -23.31 -0.50 10.27
CA PRO A 476 -23.12 -1.55 9.28
C PRO A 476 -23.51 -2.91 9.88
N LYS A 477 -24.31 -3.66 9.11
CA LYS A 477 -24.76 -5.03 9.45
C LYS A 477 -24.24 -6.07 8.47
N SER A 478 -23.39 -5.65 7.52
CA SER A 478 -22.88 -6.46 6.42
C SER A 478 -21.40 -6.17 6.18
N GLU A 479 -20.70 -7.17 5.63
CA GLU A 479 -19.29 -7.05 5.23
C GLU A 479 -19.05 -5.90 4.22
N GLU A 480 -20.04 -5.61 3.37
CA GLU A 480 -20.01 -4.49 2.44
C GLU A 480 -19.97 -3.15 3.19
N GLY A 481 -20.86 -2.97 4.18
CA GLY A 481 -20.91 -1.77 5.01
C GLY A 481 -19.61 -1.56 5.80
N ASP A 482 -19.09 -2.62 6.42
CA ASP A 482 -17.82 -2.59 7.15
C ASP A 482 -16.65 -2.25 6.22
N GLY A 483 -16.61 -2.85 5.03
CA GLY A 483 -15.60 -2.57 4.02
C GLY A 483 -15.62 -1.10 3.55
N PHE A 484 -16.80 -0.53 3.31
CA PHE A 484 -16.92 0.89 2.93
C PHE A 484 -16.54 1.83 4.07
N LEU A 485 -16.94 1.52 5.31
CA LEU A 485 -16.55 2.30 6.47
C LEU A 485 -15.01 2.32 6.64
N HIS A 486 -14.37 1.16 6.56
CA HIS A 486 -12.91 1.06 6.64
C HIS A 486 -12.21 1.79 5.47
N ASP A 487 -12.73 1.66 4.25
CA ASP A 487 -12.17 2.36 3.08
C ASP A 487 -12.34 3.88 3.19
N ALA A 488 -13.51 4.37 3.61
CA ALA A 488 -13.73 5.79 3.86
C ALA A 488 -12.74 6.36 4.89
N CYS A 489 -12.60 5.69 6.03
CA CYS A 489 -11.64 6.06 7.07
C CYS A 489 -10.20 6.07 6.56
N LEU A 490 -9.79 5.01 5.83
CA LEU A 490 -8.44 4.89 5.30
C LEU A 490 -8.15 5.99 4.26
N GLN A 491 -9.01 6.18 3.27
CA GLN A 491 -8.82 7.13 2.18
C GLN A 491 -8.79 8.56 2.68
N THR A 492 -9.67 8.94 3.61
CA THR A 492 -9.67 10.28 4.22
C THR A 492 -8.40 10.54 5.00
N MET A 493 -7.93 9.58 5.80
CA MET A 493 -6.66 9.71 6.52
C MET A 493 -5.47 9.88 5.54
N TYR A 494 -5.48 9.19 4.40
CA TYR A 494 -4.51 9.42 3.33
C TYR A 494 -4.65 10.80 2.67
N ALA A 495 -5.87 11.29 2.45
CA ALA A 495 -6.11 12.63 1.92
C ALA A 495 -5.53 13.71 2.86
N LEU A 496 -5.83 13.61 4.16
CA LEU A 496 -5.33 14.53 5.19
C LEU A 496 -3.80 14.44 5.33
N ARG A 497 -3.22 13.24 5.28
CA ARG A 497 -1.76 13.07 5.24
C ARG A 497 -1.14 13.78 4.04
N ASN A 498 -1.67 13.55 2.84
CA ASN A 498 -1.13 14.12 1.62
C ASN A 498 -1.23 15.65 1.62
N ALA A 499 -2.27 16.19 2.25
CA ALA A 499 -2.47 17.62 2.49
C ALA A 499 -1.75 18.18 3.74
N LYS A 500 -0.98 17.35 4.48
CA LYS A 500 -0.27 17.71 5.73
C LYS A 500 -1.17 18.26 6.85
N ARG A 501 -2.44 17.85 6.88
CA ARG A 501 -3.48 18.27 7.85
C ARG A 501 -3.50 17.36 9.07
N TRP A 502 -2.52 17.54 9.96
CA TRP A 502 -2.34 16.67 11.12
C TRP A 502 -3.37 16.89 12.22
N GLU A 503 -3.84 18.13 12.43
CA GLU A 503 -4.89 18.46 13.41
C GLU A 503 -6.21 17.77 13.05
N GLU A 504 -6.63 17.91 11.79
CA GLU A 504 -7.84 17.29 11.26
C GLU A 504 -7.75 15.77 11.29
N ALA A 505 -6.57 15.21 11.01
CA ALA A 505 -6.36 13.76 11.08
C ALA A 505 -6.41 13.23 12.52
N LEU A 506 -5.88 13.98 13.50
CA LEU A 506 -6.02 13.63 14.91
C LEU A 506 -7.47 13.74 15.37
N SER A 507 -8.18 14.78 14.95
CA SER A 507 -9.61 14.97 15.24
C SER A 507 -10.46 13.87 14.62
N MET A 508 -10.20 13.50 13.37
CA MET A 508 -10.88 12.37 12.73
C MET A 508 -10.56 11.06 13.46
N TYR A 509 -9.29 10.83 13.79
CA TYR A 509 -8.86 9.63 14.50
C TYR A 509 -9.51 9.54 15.89
N SER A 510 -9.63 10.65 16.63
CA SER A 510 -10.25 10.67 17.96
C SER A 510 -11.73 10.31 17.93
N VAL A 511 -12.46 10.74 16.90
CA VAL A 511 -13.88 10.44 16.73
C VAL A 511 -14.10 9.01 16.21
N MET A 512 -13.23 8.54 15.31
CA MET A 512 -13.48 7.31 14.53
C MET A 512 -12.63 6.10 14.97
N GLN A 513 -11.85 6.21 16.05
CA GLN A 513 -10.90 5.17 16.49
C GLN A 513 -11.46 3.73 16.51
N PRO A 514 -12.69 3.46 17.00
CA PRO A 514 -13.20 2.09 17.11
C PRO A 514 -13.33 1.36 15.77
N VAL A 515 -13.44 2.12 14.67
CA VAL A 515 -13.69 1.60 13.31
C VAL A 515 -12.50 1.85 12.36
N MET A 516 -11.41 2.43 12.88
CA MET A 516 -10.22 2.72 12.09
C MET A 516 -9.44 1.43 11.75
N PRO A 517 -9.09 1.20 10.47
CA PRO A 517 -8.34 0.01 10.11
C PRO A 517 -6.87 0.10 10.60
N PRO A 518 -6.19 -1.02 10.88
CA PRO A 518 -4.85 -1.03 11.50
C PRO A 518 -3.77 -0.23 10.74
N GLN A 519 -3.95 -0.06 9.44
CA GLN A 519 -3.09 0.72 8.56
C GLN A 519 -3.08 2.21 8.95
N VAL A 520 -4.20 2.74 9.47
CA VAL A 520 -4.32 4.14 9.89
C VAL A 520 -3.39 4.45 11.07
N HIS A 521 -3.19 3.51 12.00
CA HIS A 521 -2.24 3.73 13.11
C HIS A 521 -0.81 3.99 12.61
N ARG A 522 -0.38 3.29 11.55
CA ARG A 522 0.93 3.54 10.91
C ARG A 522 0.98 4.92 10.26
N LEU A 523 -0.11 5.29 9.60
CA LEU A 523 -0.25 6.57 8.95
C LEU A 523 -0.19 7.71 9.98
N LEU A 524 -0.87 7.54 11.11
CA LEU A 524 -0.89 8.48 12.22
C LEU A 524 0.51 8.71 12.78
N CYS A 525 1.29 7.65 13.03
CA CYS A 525 2.66 7.82 13.54
C CYS A 525 3.56 8.51 12.50
N PHE A 526 3.33 8.29 11.20
CA PHE A 526 4.01 9.07 10.16
C PHE A 526 3.59 10.54 10.19
N MET A 527 2.30 10.85 10.33
CA MET A 527 1.80 12.22 10.37
C MET A 527 2.33 12.99 11.58
N VAL A 528 2.33 12.35 12.75
CA VAL A 528 2.95 12.84 13.99
C VAL A 528 4.42 13.21 13.78
N CYS A 529 5.21 12.37 13.11
CA CYS A 529 6.62 12.66 12.86
C CYS A 529 6.83 13.94 12.02
N ASN A 530 5.86 14.34 11.19
CA ASN A 530 5.98 15.54 10.35
C ASN A 530 5.19 16.73 10.92
N MET A 531 4.85 16.71 12.22
CA MET A 531 4.25 17.87 12.88
C MET A 531 5.28 19.02 12.92
N PRO A 532 4.88 20.27 12.59
CA PRO A 532 5.78 21.42 12.71
C PRO A 532 6.25 21.63 14.15
N PRO A 533 7.47 22.14 14.39
CA PRO A 533 7.98 22.42 15.74
C PRO A 533 7.08 23.37 16.56
N SER A 534 6.43 24.32 15.88
CA SER A 534 5.49 25.28 16.46
C SER A 534 4.09 24.73 16.75
N SER A 535 3.86 23.43 16.54
CA SER A 535 2.55 22.81 16.75
C SER A 535 2.18 22.70 18.24
N LEU A 536 0.88 22.71 18.54
CA LEU A 536 0.35 22.48 19.89
C LEU A 536 0.44 20.99 20.27
N TRP A 537 1.65 20.44 20.26
CA TRP A 537 1.93 19.02 20.47
C TRP A 537 1.41 18.50 21.83
N GLN A 538 1.33 19.35 22.86
CA GLN A 538 0.75 18.98 24.16
C GLN A 538 -0.73 18.62 24.02
N SER A 539 -1.48 19.40 23.23
CA SER A 539 -2.89 19.11 22.93
C SER A 539 -3.03 17.84 22.09
N ALA A 540 -2.13 17.61 21.12
CA ALA A 540 -2.08 16.38 20.35
C ALA A 540 -1.79 15.15 21.22
N LEU A 541 -0.81 15.26 22.13
CA LEU A 541 -0.44 14.22 23.08
C LEU A 541 -1.58 13.95 24.07
N GLN A 542 -2.22 14.99 24.61
CA GLN A 542 -3.39 14.87 25.48
C GLN A 542 -4.53 14.14 24.76
N THR A 543 -4.85 14.58 23.54
CA THR A 543 -5.89 13.96 22.71
C THR A 543 -5.60 12.48 22.50
N LEU A 544 -4.37 12.11 22.12
CA LEU A 544 -3.99 10.71 21.92
C LEU A 544 -3.96 9.92 23.23
N SER A 545 -3.50 10.50 24.34
CA SER A 545 -3.47 9.84 25.65
C SER A 545 -4.87 9.59 26.22
N ALA A 546 -5.84 10.43 25.88
CA ALA A 546 -7.24 10.28 26.30
C ALA A 546 -7.96 9.17 25.51
N ILE A 547 -7.42 8.76 24.36
CA ILE A 547 -7.99 7.73 23.49
C ILE A 547 -7.32 6.40 23.80
N ALA A 548 -8.06 5.48 24.42
CA ALA A 548 -7.57 4.13 24.70
C ALA A 548 -8.18 3.11 23.72
N PRO A 549 -7.37 2.25 23.06
CA PRO A 549 -5.90 2.25 22.98
C PRO A 549 -5.35 3.15 21.85
N ALA A 550 -4.49 4.10 22.20
CA ALA A 550 -3.64 4.80 21.24
C ALA A 550 -2.39 3.98 20.90
N PRO A 551 -1.82 4.13 19.68
CA PRO A 551 -0.60 3.43 19.31
C PRO A 551 0.56 3.85 20.24
N PRO A 552 1.17 2.92 20.99
CA PRO A 552 2.24 3.26 21.94
C PRO A 552 3.43 3.89 21.25
N GLU A 553 3.70 3.54 19.99
CA GLU A 553 4.78 4.13 19.20
C GLU A 553 4.51 5.62 18.88
N CYS A 554 3.25 6.00 18.66
CA CYS A 554 2.88 7.39 18.41
C CYS A 554 3.02 8.24 19.68
N LEU A 555 2.57 7.72 20.84
CA LEU A 555 2.71 8.41 22.12
C LEU A 555 4.18 8.62 22.50
N LYS A 556 5.00 7.57 22.40
CA LYS A 556 6.45 7.67 22.64
C LYS A 556 7.16 8.61 21.67
N THR A 557 6.77 8.59 20.39
CA THR A 557 7.36 9.49 19.40
C THR A 557 7.02 10.94 19.71
N LEU A 558 5.77 11.27 20.08
CA LEU A 558 5.39 12.62 20.50
C LEU A 558 6.09 13.06 21.80
N ALA A 559 6.12 12.18 22.79
CA ALA A 559 6.79 12.44 24.07
C ALA A 559 8.29 12.68 23.88
N GLY A 560 8.96 11.89 23.03
CA GLY A 560 10.37 12.11 22.70
C GLY A 560 10.61 13.32 21.80
N MET A 561 9.69 13.65 20.88
CA MET A 561 9.82 14.82 20.02
C MET A 561 9.77 16.13 20.80
N TYR A 562 8.95 16.21 21.85
CA TYR A 562 8.63 17.50 22.47
C TYR A 562 8.60 17.53 24.01
N GLY A 563 8.65 16.38 24.69
CA GLY A 563 8.75 16.26 26.15
C GLY A 563 10.13 15.83 26.65
N ASP A 564 10.30 15.63 27.95
CA ASP A 564 11.59 15.23 28.57
C ASP A 564 11.82 13.70 28.61
N ASP A 565 11.05 12.92 27.84
CA ASP A 565 11.15 11.48 27.81
C ASP A 565 12.28 11.02 26.86
N ASP A 566 13.40 10.61 27.46
CA ASP A 566 14.60 10.08 26.78
C ASP A 566 14.61 8.53 26.75
N GLU A 567 13.48 7.85 27.00
CA GLU A 567 13.44 6.38 26.98
C GLU A 567 13.88 5.80 25.61
N VAL A 568 14.80 4.82 25.68
CA VAL A 568 15.34 4.16 24.48
C VAL A 568 14.26 3.24 23.86
N PRO A 569 13.96 3.37 22.55
CA PRO A 569 12.97 2.54 21.88
C PRO A 569 13.35 1.04 21.92
N ARG A 570 12.39 0.17 22.29
CA ARG A 570 12.64 -1.26 22.54
C ARG A 570 12.49 -2.13 21.31
N THR A 571 11.62 -1.73 20.38
CA THR A 571 11.39 -2.45 19.12
C THR A 571 12.00 -1.72 17.92
N SER A 572 12.35 -2.45 16.87
CA SER A 572 12.84 -1.87 15.61
C SER A 572 11.83 -0.88 15.00
N ARG A 573 10.52 -1.14 15.18
CA ARG A 573 9.44 -0.28 14.67
C ARG A 573 9.33 1.02 15.46
N GLU A 574 9.36 0.96 16.79
CA GLU A 574 9.43 2.16 17.65
C GLU A 574 10.66 3.00 17.28
N ARG A 575 11.83 2.37 17.16
CA ARG A 575 13.09 3.04 16.82
C ARG A 575 13.00 3.80 15.51
N LYS A 576 12.34 3.25 14.49
CA LYS A 576 12.17 3.91 13.19
C LYS A 576 11.40 5.22 13.28
N TYR A 577 10.27 5.25 14.00
CA TYR A 577 9.44 6.46 14.11
C TYR A 577 10.03 7.46 15.11
N PHE A 578 10.56 6.97 16.24
CA PHE A 578 11.21 7.79 17.26
C PHE A 578 12.41 8.56 16.70
N ILE A 579 13.36 7.87 16.06
CA ILE A 579 14.54 8.52 15.45
C ILE A 579 14.09 9.55 14.40
N ARG A 580 13.11 9.19 13.57
CA ARG A 580 12.59 10.12 12.57
C ARG A 580 11.97 11.36 13.21
N GLY A 581 11.14 11.21 14.23
CA GLY A 581 10.52 12.32 14.95
C GLY A 581 11.57 13.26 15.53
N LEU A 582 12.59 12.73 16.21
CA LEU A 582 13.69 13.53 16.76
C LEU A 582 14.46 14.31 15.69
N VAL A 583 14.67 13.71 14.51
CA VAL A 583 15.29 14.38 13.37
C VAL A 583 14.45 15.54 12.87
N GLU A 584 13.14 15.36 12.70
CA GLU A 584 12.24 16.39 12.15
C GLU A 584 12.08 17.59 13.11
N VAL A 585 12.10 17.37 14.43
CA VAL A 585 12.11 18.47 15.44
C VAL A 585 13.52 19.02 15.69
N GLY A 586 14.54 18.31 15.24
CA GLY A 586 15.94 18.70 15.46
C GLY A 586 16.42 18.53 16.90
N ARG A 587 15.90 17.53 17.62
CA ARG A 587 16.38 17.15 18.96
C ARG A 587 17.57 16.20 18.83
N TRP A 588 18.77 16.76 18.85
CA TRP A 588 20.01 16.00 18.64
C TRP A 588 20.58 15.41 19.93
N GLU A 589 20.26 15.96 21.11
CA GLU A 589 20.78 15.52 22.40
C GLU A 589 20.34 14.07 22.76
N PRO A 590 19.05 13.68 22.60
CA PRO A 590 18.63 12.30 22.86
C PRO A 590 19.25 11.32 21.85
N LEU A 591 19.40 11.74 20.59
CA LEU A 591 20.10 10.95 19.57
C LEU A 591 21.58 10.79 19.89
N LEU A 592 22.21 11.80 20.48
CA LEU A 592 23.60 11.72 20.92
C LEU A 592 23.76 10.68 22.05
N LYS A 593 22.85 10.67 23.03
CA LYS A 593 22.82 9.63 24.08
C LYS A 593 22.65 8.24 23.44
N PHE A 594 21.73 8.12 22.48
CA PHE A 594 21.44 6.88 21.77
C PHE A 594 22.66 6.30 21.02
N VAL A 595 23.38 7.13 20.25
CA VAL A 595 24.58 6.68 19.51
C VAL A 595 25.76 6.45 20.44
N LYS A 596 25.87 7.15 21.58
CA LYS A 596 26.90 6.84 22.60
C LYS A 596 26.69 5.46 23.22
N SER A 597 25.44 5.04 23.41
CA SER A 597 25.12 3.68 23.86
C SER A 597 25.27 2.62 22.76
N ASN A 598 25.26 3.01 21.48
CA ASN A 598 25.40 2.12 20.33
C ASN A 598 26.37 2.74 19.29
N PRO A 599 27.68 2.82 19.61
CA PRO A 599 28.63 3.63 18.84
C PRO A 599 28.81 3.18 17.39
N ASP A 600 28.54 1.91 17.08
CA ASP A 600 28.67 1.34 15.74
C ASP A 600 27.44 1.56 14.85
N ASP A 601 26.37 2.18 15.36
CA ASP A 601 25.14 2.41 14.61
C ASP A 601 25.24 3.58 13.62
N VAL A 602 25.59 3.25 12.37
CA VAL A 602 25.73 4.23 11.27
C VAL A 602 24.46 5.05 11.06
N GLU A 603 23.27 4.44 11.10
CA GLU A 603 22.00 5.16 10.88
C GLU A 603 21.68 6.12 12.04
N GLY A 604 22.04 5.75 13.27
CA GLY A 604 21.94 6.63 14.43
C GLY A 604 22.82 7.86 14.31
N TRP A 605 24.08 7.72 13.86
CA TRP A 605 24.98 8.86 13.63
C TRP A 605 24.48 9.77 12.51
N ILE A 606 23.95 9.21 11.41
CA ILE A 606 23.31 9.99 10.34
C ILE A 606 22.13 10.77 10.91
N ALA A 607 21.29 10.15 11.74
CA ALA A 607 20.16 10.80 12.38
C ALA A 607 20.60 11.91 13.34
N PHE A 608 21.63 11.70 14.16
CA PHE A 608 22.21 12.72 15.02
C PHE A 608 22.62 13.96 14.20
N PHE A 609 23.37 13.77 13.11
CA PHE A 609 23.77 14.89 12.26
C PHE A 609 22.58 15.58 11.59
N LYS A 610 21.58 14.83 11.12
CA LYS A 610 20.35 15.43 10.56
C LYS A 610 19.53 16.20 11.59
N ALA A 611 19.37 15.67 12.80
CA ALA A 611 18.69 16.38 13.88
C ALA A 611 19.46 17.65 14.28
N SER A 612 20.78 17.58 14.34
CA SER A 612 21.63 18.75 14.60
C SER A 612 21.60 19.77 13.45
N GLU A 613 21.27 19.35 12.22
CA GLU A 613 21.01 20.22 11.07
C GLU A 613 19.59 20.81 11.11
N ALA A 614 18.60 20.13 11.69
CA ALA A 614 17.22 20.60 11.81
C ALA A 614 16.96 21.46 13.07
N SER A 615 17.77 21.32 14.12
CA SER A 615 17.59 22.00 15.42
C SER A 615 17.48 23.53 15.32
N GLU A 616 16.52 24.16 15.99
CA GLU A 616 16.47 25.63 16.08
C GLU A 616 17.62 26.19 16.94
N ARG A 617 18.13 25.38 17.88
CA ARG A 617 19.29 25.73 18.71
C ARG A 617 20.58 25.40 17.96
N VAL A 618 21.57 26.27 18.07
CA VAL A 618 22.92 26.00 17.54
C VAL A 618 23.46 24.77 18.27
N ALA A 619 23.60 23.66 17.57
CA ALA A 619 24.25 22.47 18.11
C ALA A 619 25.75 22.78 18.27
N LEU A 620 26.26 22.71 19.50
CA LEU A 620 27.69 22.88 19.77
C LEU A 620 28.44 21.66 19.24
N HIS A 621 28.86 21.71 17.98
CA HIS A 621 29.78 20.73 17.40
C HIS A 621 31.21 21.06 17.84
N GLU A 622 31.54 20.75 19.09
CA GLU A 622 32.92 20.79 19.54
C GLU A 622 33.73 19.66 18.85
N ALA A 623 34.98 19.93 18.51
CA ALA A 623 35.88 18.91 17.97
C ALA A 623 36.04 17.69 18.91
N SER A 624 35.84 17.89 20.23
CA SER A 624 35.82 16.83 21.25
C SER A 624 34.71 15.80 21.03
N LEU A 625 33.55 16.23 20.53
CA LEU A 625 32.39 15.39 20.26
C LEU A 625 32.56 14.57 18.98
N LEU A 626 33.03 15.23 17.92
CA LEU A 626 33.28 14.59 16.62
C LEU A 626 34.36 13.49 16.71
N ARG A 627 35.34 13.65 17.61
CA ARG A 627 36.36 12.62 17.89
C ARG A 627 35.81 11.33 18.52
N GLN A 628 34.62 11.37 19.12
CA GLN A 628 34.00 10.19 19.73
C GLN A 628 33.39 9.24 18.70
N ILE A 629 33.29 9.65 17.44
CA ILE A 629 32.75 8.83 16.35
C ILE A 629 33.79 7.77 15.95
N PRO A 630 33.44 6.47 15.95
CA PRO A 630 34.37 5.42 15.57
C PRO A 630 34.89 5.56 14.15
N LEU A 631 36.14 5.14 13.91
CA LEU A 631 36.77 5.17 12.59
C LEU A 631 35.97 4.41 11.53
N ASP A 632 35.36 3.28 11.90
CA ASP A 632 34.54 2.49 10.98
C ASP A 632 33.25 3.20 10.54
N VAL A 633 32.68 4.03 11.41
CA VAL A 633 31.53 4.88 11.07
C VAL A 633 31.96 6.00 10.12
N TRP A 634 33.13 6.61 10.34
CA TRP A 634 33.70 7.61 9.43
C TRP A 634 34.01 7.10 8.03
N ARG A 635 34.21 5.79 7.85
CA ARG A 635 34.36 5.17 6.52
C ARG A 635 33.07 5.22 5.69
N SER A 636 31.92 5.44 6.32
CA SER A 636 30.64 5.61 5.63
C SER A 636 30.57 6.96 4.91
N GLU A 637 30.45 6.92 3.59
CA GLU A 637 30.25 8.10 2.74
C GLU A 637 29.03 8.94 3.19
N LYS A 638 27.94 8.27 3.59
CA LYS A 638 26.72 8.94 4.04
C LYS A 638 26.95 9.77 5.31
N VAL A 639 27.75 9.26 6.24
CA VAL A 639 28.09 9.94 7.49
C VAL A 639 28.94 11.17 7.19
N LEU A 640 30.00 11.03 6.39
CA LEU A 640 30.87 12.15 6.01
C LEU A 640 30.10 13.29 5.33
N LYS A 641 29.21 12.96 4.38
CA LYS A 641 28.36 13.94 3.70
C LYS A 641 27.42 14.66 4.67
N GLN A 642 26.79 13.91 5.57
CA GLN A 642 25.85 14.46 6.54
C GLN A 642 26.55 15.29 7.63
N ALA A 643 27.75 14.89 8.06
CA ALA A 643 28.58 15.66 8.99
C ALA A 643 29.01 17.00 8.36
N PHE A 644 29.46 16.99 7.10
CA PHE A 644 29.78 18.21 6.36
C PHE A 644 28.58 19.16 6.25
N LEU A 645 27.39 18.65 5.90
CA LEU A 645 26.15 19.44 5.83
C LEU A 645 25.78 20.05 7.17
N SER A 646 25.83 19.24 8.24
CA SER A 646 25.53 19.71 9.59
C SER A 646 26.54 20.77 10.07
N SER A 647 27.83 20.55 9.89
CA SER A 647 28.88 21.53 10.21
C SER A 647 28.72 22.83 9.42
N LEU A 648 28.39 22.75 8.13
CA LEU A 648 28.11 23.92 7.31
C LEU A 648 26.85 24.68 7.79
N ALA A 649 25.82 23.96 8.22
CA ALA A 649 24.57 24.58 8.68
C ALA A 649 24.76 25.33 10.01
N ASN A 650 25.59 24.79 10.89
CA ASN A 650 25.88 25.34 12.22
C ASN A 650 27.09 26.30 12.25
N GLY A 651 27.89 26.36 11.19
CA GLY A 651 29.10 27.20 11.12
C GLY A 651 30.35 26.58 11.78
N CYS A 652 30.39 25.26 11.95
CA CYS A 652 31.43 24.50 12.64
C CYS A 652 32.37 23.75 11.67
N LEU A 653 32.69 24.37 10.52
CA LEU A 653 33.53 23.75 9.50
C LEU A 653 35.00 23.59 9.96
N SER A 654 35.49 24.51 10.79
CA SER A 654 36.83 24.49 11.37
C SER A 654 37.06 23.25 12.24
N GLU A 655 36.09 22.93 13.09
CA GLU A 655 36.11 21.81 14.02
C GLU A 655 36.12 20.48 13.27
N LEU A 656 35.37 20.40 12.17
CA LEU A 656 35.37 19.25 11.29
C LEU A 656 36.71 19.10 10.53
N ASP A 657 37.34 20.19 10.05
CA ASP A 657 38.68 20.11 9.41
C ASP A 657 39.73 19.53 10.36
N VAL A 658 39.71 19.92 11.64
CA VAL A 658 40.62 19.40 12.67
C VAL A 658 40.47 17.88 12.81
N VAL A 659 39.25 17.36 12.95
CA VAL A 659 39.02 15.92 13.11
C VAL A 659 39.32 15.15 11.82
N LEU A 660 38.93 15.69 10.66
CA LEU A 660 39.25 15.08 9.37
C LEU A 660 40.76 15.03 9.12
N ALA A 661 41.54 15.98 9.66
CA ALA A 661 42.99 15.94 9.61
C ALA A 661 43.57 14.67 10.24
N GLU A 662 43.10 14.35 11.44
CA GLU A 662 43.57 13.23 12.26
C GLU A 662 43.26 11.87 11.59
N ILE A 663 42.12 11.77 10.89
CA ILE A 663 41.66 10.52 10.27
C ILE A 663 41.93 10.41 8.76
N SER A 664 42.48 11.45 8.13
CA SER A 664 42.68 11.55 6.67
C SER A 664 43.62 10.50 6.07
N ALA A 665 44.49 9.89 6.88
CA ALA A 665 45.37 8.81 6.44
C ALA A 665 44.62 7.48 6.19
N SER A 666 43.44 7.31 6.81
CA SER A 666 42.71 6.04 6.85
C SER A 666 41.57 5.94 5.85
N CYS A 667 41.17 7.05 5.19
CA CYS A 667 40.05 7.09 4.24
C CYS A 667 40.30 8.11 3.11
N PRO A 668 40.25 7.72 1.82
CA PRO A 668 40.43 8.65 0.70
C PRO A 668 39.36 9.75 0.62
N LEU A 669 38.10 9.43 0.94
CA LEU A 669 36.99 10.38 0.85
C LEU A 669 37.07 11.48 1.92
N SER A 670 37.57 11.19 3.13
CA SER A 670 37.74 12.20 4.18
C SER A 670 38.75 13.27 3.74
N LYS A 671 39.76 12.90 2.96
CA LYS A 671 40.71 13.84 2.35
C LYS A 671 40.02 14.76 1.33
N GLU A 672 39.13 14.24 0.48
CA GLU A 672 38.37 15.07 -0.47
C GLU A 672 37.44 16.06 0.24
N VAL A 673 36.71 15.60 1.27
CA VAL A 673 35.83 16.46 2.10
C VAL A 673 36.65 17.54 2.81
N ARG A 674 37.81 17.19 3.36
CA ARG A 674 38.71 18.13 4.01
C ARG A 674 39.19 19.23 3.07
N GLU A 675 39.57 18.88 1.84
CA GLU A 675 39.99 19.87 0.83
C GLU A 675 38.83 20.80 0.41
N LEU A 676 37.60 20.28 0.33
CA LEU A 676 36.41 21.11 0.16
C LEU A 676 36.23 22.09 1.32
N ILE A 677 36.37 21.63 2.56
CA ILE A 677 36.28 22.50 3.74
C ILE A 677 37.36 23.58 3.70
N ARG A 678 38.62 23.23 3.43
CA ARG A 678 39.72 24.20 3.31
C ARG A 678 39.50 25.22 2.19
N PHE A 679 38.94 24.79 1.06
CA PHE A 679 38.51 25.71 0.01
C PHE A 679 37.43 26.69 0.50
N LEU A 680 36.45 26.21 1.27
CA LEU A 680 35.40 27.05 1.85
C LEU A 680 35.94 28.01 2.90
N ILE A 681 36.89 27.59 3.75
CA ILE A 681 37.48 28.41 4.82
C ILE A 681 38.46 29.44 4.25
N HIS A 682 39.40 29.00 3.42
CA HIS A 682 40.57 29.81 3.02
C HIS A 682 40.49 30.36 1.59
N GLY A 683 39.57 29.87 0.75
CA GLY A 683 39.44 30.32 -0.63
C GLY A 683 40.57 29.88 -1.57
N ASN A 684 41.48 29.03 -1.08
CA ASN A 684 42.63 28.56 -1.83
C ASN A 684 42.27 27.36 -2.70
N ALA A 685 42.95 27.23 -3.85
CA ALA A 685 42.85 26.03 -4.68
C ALA A 685 43.27 24.79 -3.85
N ALA A 686 42.64 23.65 -4.13
CA ALA A 686 42.96 22.39 -3.48
C ALA A 686 44.47 22.09 -3.59
N SER A 687 45.05 21.51 -2.55
CA SER A 687 46.48 21.18 -2.51
C SER A 687 46.92 20.40 -3.75
N LYS A 688 48.17 20.61 -4.21
CA LYS A 688 48.73 19.89 -5.38
C LYS A 688 48.57 18.38 -5.18
N GLY A 689 47.65 17.76 -5.91
CA GLY A 689 47.36 16.32 -5.86
C GLY A 689 45.98 15.91 -5.31
N ALA A 690 45.13 16.84 -4.86
CA ALA A 690 43.75 16.54 -4.50
C ALA A 690 42.90 16.29 -5.76
N LEU A 691 42.32 15.11 -5.89
CA LEU A 691 41.45 14.69 -7.00
C LEU A 691 40.01 14.59 -6.50
N ILE A 692 39.05 15.03 -7.31
CA ILE A 692 37.62 14.78 -7.04
C ILE A 692 37.22 13.44 -7.65
N SER A 693 36.78 12.50 -6.82
CA SER A 693 36.22 11.22 -7.24
C SER A 693 34.70 11.13 -7.00
N ASP A 694 34.16 11.91 -6.05
CA ASP A 694 32.75 11.89 -5.69
C ASP A 694 31.91 12.96 -6.43
N SER A 695 30.76 12.54 -6.98
CA SER A 695 29.87 13.42 -7.77
C SER A 695 29.24 14.55 -6.94
N TYR A 696 28.91 14.28 -5.67
CA TYR A 696 28.30 15.26 -4.78
C TYR A 696 29.31 16.31 -4.33
N LEU A 697 30.55 15.91 -4.00
CA LEU A 697 31.61 16.87 -3.67
C LEU A 697 31.94 17.79 -4.85
N GLY A 698 32.02 17.23 -6.07
CA GLY A 698 32.17 18.02 -7.30
C GLY A 698 31.04 19.03 -7.51
N HIS A 699 29.79 18.62 -7.27
CA HIS A 699 28.63 19.52 -7.30
C HIS A 699 28.76 20.64 -6.25
N CYS A 700 29.16 20.31 -5.00
CA CYS A 700 29.37 21.29 -3.94
C CYS A 700 30.41 22.36 -4.35
N PHE A 701 31.58 21.98 -4.88
CA PHE A 701 32.59 22.94 -5.35
C PHE A 701 32.05 23.98 -6.33
N THR A 702 31.14 23.57 -7.22
CA THR A 702 30.53 24.47 -8.21
C THR A 702 29.33 25.26 -7.71
N SER A 703 28.71 24.82 -6.61
CA SER A 703 27.51 25.44 -6.04
C SER A 703 27.83 26.67 -5.18
N PHE A 704 29.06 26.80 -4.71
CA PHE A 704 29.53 27.99 -4.01
C PHE A 704 30.09 29.02 -4.98
N VAL A 705 29.85 30.29 -4.68
CA VAL A 705 30.33 31.42 -5.46
C VAL A 705 31.58 31.96 -4.80
N SER A 706 32.67 32.00 -5.55
CA SER A 706 33.94 32.53 -5.06
C SER A 706 34.18 33.93 -5.60
N ALA A 707 34.60 34.85 -4.73
CA ALA A 707 35.04 36.17 -5.14
C ALA A 707 36.50 36.19 -5.64
N PHE A 708 37.24 35.09 -5.48
CA PHE A 708 38.64 35.01 -5.92
C PHE A 708 38.76 34.92 -7.45
N ASP A 709 39.73 35.64 -8.00
CA ASP A 709 39.83 35.82 -9.45
C ASP A 709 40.31 34.55 -10.17
N GLY A 710 39.36 33.79 -10.74
CA GLY A 710 39.53 32.92 -11.91
C GLY A 710 40.52 31.73 -11.84
N LYS A 711 41.17 31.46 -10.69
CA LYS A 711 42.25 30.46 -10.59
C LYS A 711 41.85 29.10 -10.00
N ILE A 712 40.59 28.92 -9.61
CA ILE A 712 40.15 27.65 -9.01
C ILE A 712 39.96 26.60 -10.12
N ARG A 713 40.89 25.65 -10.17
CA ARG A 713 40.82 24.46 -11.02
C ARG A 713 41.02 23.24 -10.13
N VAL A 714 40.01 22.39 -10.02
CA VAL A 714 40.14 21.15 -9.27
C VAL A 714 40.20 19.98 -10.24
N PRO A 715 41.30 19.20 -10.27
CA PRO A 715 41.44 18.08 -11.19
C PRO A 715 40.47 16.94 -10.83
N ILE A 716 39.92 16.29 -11.85
CA ILE A 716 38.99 15.16 -11.73
C ILE A 716 39.78 13.85 -11.72
N ASP A 717 39.39 12.88 -10.87
CA ASP A 717 40.04 11.56 -10.83
C ASP A 717 39.98 10.87 -12.22
N PRO A 718 41.13 10.43 -12.78
CA PRO A 718 41.19 9.70 -14.04
C PRO A 718 40.29 8.45 -14.12
N LYS A 719 39.95 7.82 -12.99
CA LYS A 719 39.04 6.66 -12.92
C LYS A 719 37.59 7.06 -13.16
N VAL A 720 37.17 8.21 -12.62
CA VAL A 720 35.82 8.77 -12.87
C VAL A 720 35.72 9.29 -14.30
N ALA A 721 36.81 9.88 -14.81
CA ALA A 721 36.95 10.24 -16.21
C ALA A 721 36.92 9.02 -17.17
N LYS A 722 36.91 7.78 -16.65
CA LYS A 722 36.74 6.51 -17.39
C LYS A 722 35.36 5.87 -17.20
N GLY A 723 34.38 6.58 -16.64
CA GLY A 723 32.98 6.15 -16.50
C GLY A 723 32.29 5.70 -17.80
N PRO A 724 30.99 5.34 -17.75
CA PRO A 724 30.31 4.48 -18.72
C PRO A 724 30.59 4.89 -20.17
N GLN A 725 30.71 3.89 -21.06
CA GLN A 725 31.32 4.01 -22.39
C GLN A 725 31.04 5.36 -23.07
N PRO A 726 32.10 6.08 -23.51
CA PRO A 726 31.95 7.43 -24.01
C PRO A 726 31.14 7.44 -25.31
N SER A 727 30.15 8.32 -25.38
CA SER A 727 29.39 8.58 -26.61
C SER A 727 30.20 9.41 -27.63
N SER A 728 31.27 10.07 -27.19
CA SER A 728 32.09 10.96 -28.03
C SER A 728 33.56 11.04 -27.59
N THR A 729 34.40 11.64 -28.44
CA THR A 729 35.82 11.94 -28.17
C THR A 729 36.03 13.05 -27.12
N ASP A 730 34.98 13.80 -26.74
CA ASP A 730 35.04 14.88 -25.74
C ASP A 730 34.14 14.55 -24.55
N ARG A 731 34.75 14.16 -23.42
CA ARG A 731 34.02 13.70 -22.23
C ARG A 731 33.44 14.83 -21.38
N ARG A 732 33.51 16.09 -21.81
CA ARG A 732 32.96 17.23 -21.05
C ARG A 732 31.47 17.08 -20.77
N GLY A 733 30.68 16.61 -21.74
CA GLY A 733 29.24 16.38 -21.57
C GLY A 733 28.95 15.26 -20.58
N ASP A 734 29.66 14.13 -20.69
CA ASP A 734 29.51 12.98 -19.79
C ASP A 734 29.88 13.34 -18.34
N LEU A 735 30.99 14.05 -18.15
CA LEU A 735 31.44 14.52 -16.83
C LEU A 735 30.50 15.57 -16.23
N ALA A 736 30.01 16.49 -17.05
CA ALA A 736 29.04 17.49 -16.63
C ALA A 736 27.72 16.86 -16.17
N ALA A 737 27.24 15.85 -16.90
CA ALA A 737 26.08 15.05 -16.50
C ALA A 737 26.32 14.28 -15.19
N TRP A 738 27.50 13.65 -15.04
CA TRP A 738 27.88 12.92 -13.83
C TRP A 738 27.90 13.81 -12.58
N PHE A 739 28.53 14.99 -12.66
CA PHE A 739 28.62 15.95 -11.57
C PHE A 739 27.36 16.82 -11.40
N LYS A 740 26.39 16.71 -12.32
CA LYS A 740 25.18 17.55 -12.38
C LYS A 740 25.52 19.05 -12.43
N VAL A 741 26.44 19.42 -13.31
CA VAL A 741 26.89 20.81 -13.54
C VAL A 741 26.78 21.15 -15.03
N PRO A 742 26.67 22.43 -15.42
CA PRO A 742 26.68 22.79 -16.84
C PRO A 742 27.97 22.37 -17.56
N ASN A 743 27.87 21.97 -18.83
CA ASN A 743 29.01 21.53 -19.65
C ASN A 743 30.19 22.53 -19.65
N PHE A 744 29.91 23.82 -19.58
CA PHE A 744 30.95 24.84 -19.56
C PHE A 744 31.71 24.91 -18.23
N CYS A 745 31.25 24.28 -17.14
CA CYS A 745 31.98 24.17 -15.87
C CYS A 745 33.06 23.08 -15.88
N ILE A 746 33.12 22.25 -16.93
CA ILE A 746 34.18 21.25 -17.12
C ILE A 746 35.22 21.79 -18.11
N GLY A 747 36.39 22.13 -17.59
CA GLY A 747 37.56 22.49 -18.37
C GLY A 747 38.36 21.26 -18.79
N ARG A 748 39.13 21.40 -19.87
CA ARG A 748 40.07 20.38 -20.35
C ARG A 748 41.46 20.98 -20.53
N THR A 749 42.48 20.18 -20.25
CA THR A 749 43.89 20.47 -20.52
C THR A 749 44.48 19.28 -21.26
N GLN A 750 45.15 19.53 -22.37
CA GLN A 750 45.86 18.51 -23.15
C GLN A 750 47.36 18.63 -22.87
N SER A 751 47.97 17.51 -22.49
CA SER A 751 49.43 17.37 -22.38
C SER A 751 49.85 16.12 -23.14
N GLY A 752 50.39 16.30 -24.35
CA GLY A 752 50.66 15.20 -25.27
C GLY A 752 49.38 14.46 -25.68
N THR A 753 49.38 13.13 -25.56
CA THR A 753 48.21 12.27 -25.81
C THR A 753 47.23 12.20 -24.63
N ASN A 754 47.59 12.70 -23.45
CA ASN A 754 46.75 12.65 -22.26
C ASN A 754 45.89 13.92 -22.13
N THR A 755 44.57 13.71 -22.12
CA THR A 755 43.59 14.76 -21.81
C THR A 755 43.19 14.66 -20.34
N SER A 756 43.43 15.71 -19.56
CA SER A 756 42.96 15.85 -18.19
C SER A 756 41.77 16.81 -18.11
N TYR A 757 40.81 16.50 -17.25
CA TYR A 757 39.62 17.32 -17.02
C TYR A 757 39.67 17.95 -15.63
N TYR A 758 39.13 19.16 -15.51
CA TYR A 758 39.05 19.88 -14.24
C TYR A 758 37.72 20.63 -14.13
N ILE A 759 37.26 20.81 -12.91
CA ILE A 759 36.09 21.63 -12.60
C ILE A 759 36.53 23.10 -12.51
N ARG A 760 35.75 24.00 -13.13
CA ARG A 760 35.91 25.46 -13.08
C ARG A 760 34.58 26.14 -12.71
N PRO A 761 34.61 27.32 -12.06
CA PRO A 761 33.42 28.07 -11.69
C PRO A 761 32.67 28.66 -12.90
N PHE A 762 31.44 29.12 -12.68
CA PHE A 762 30.60 29.81 -13.68
C PHE A 762 31.31 31.05 -14.27
N PRO A 763 31.08 31.40 -15.55
CA PRO A 763 31.63 32.61 -16.16
C PRO A 763 30.89 33.88 -15.71
N LEU A 764 31.67 34.96 -15.57
CA LEU A 764 31.18 36.29 -15.19
C LEU A 764 30.39 36.96 -16.33
N VAL A 765 29.25 37.58 -16.01
CA VAL A 765 28.55 38.51 -16.92
C VAL A 765 29.04 39.93 -16.64
N LYS A 766 29.53 40.64 -17.67
CA LYS A 766 30.16 41.97 -17.52
C LYS A 766 29.17 43.12 -17.34
N ALA A 767 27.88 42.92 -17.61
CA ALA A 767 26.84 43.95 -17.47
C ALA A 767 25.91 43.56 -16.31
N ILE A 768 26.04 44.25 -15.18
CA ILE A 768 25.08 44.16 -14.07
C ILE A 768 24.58 45.57 -13.78
N PRO A 769 23.25 45.82 -13.73
CA PRO A 769 22.71 47.12 -13.35
C PRO A 769 23.21 47.53 -11.95
N ASN A 770 23.53 48.82 -11.77
CA ASN A 770 24.11 49.45 -10.56
C ASN A 770 23.23 49.42 -9.28
N GLN A 771 22.47 48.36 -9.01
CA GLN A 771 21.58 48.29 -7.85
C GLN A 771 22.05 47.19 -6.88
N VAL A 772 23.21 47.41 -6.27
CA VAL A 772 23.62 46.71 -5.05
C VAL A 772 23.07 47.48 -3.86
N PHE A 773 22.46 46.79 -2.90
CA PHE A 773 21.83 47.44 -1.75
C PHE A 773 22.59 47.29 -0.43
N TYR A 774 23.48 46.31 -0.22
CA TYR A 774 24.25 46.21 1.04
C TYR A 774 25.32 45.11 1.07
N GLU A 775 26.49 45.38 1.67
CA GLU A 775 27.43 44.40 2.24
C GLU A 775 27.68 44.77 3.72
N ASN A 776 27.43 43.82 4.65
CA ASN A 776 27.86 43.92 6.04
C ASN A 776 28.09 42.53 6.63
N ASN A 777 29.11 42.40 7.48
CA ASN A 777 29.41 41.21 8.28
C ASN A 777 29.37 39.86 7.52
N GLY A 778 29.73 39.83 6.24
CA GLY A 778 29.75 38.60 5.44
C GLY A 778 28.42 38.19 4.82
N VAL A 779 27.40 39.07 4.84
CA VAL A 779 26.13 38.94 4.10
C VAL A 779 26.08 39.99 2.99
N VAL A 780 25.70 39.55 1.78
CA VAL A 780 25.58 40.41 0.60
C VAL A 780 24.22 40.18 -0.04
N VAL A 781 23.43 41.24 -0.23
CA VAL A 781 22.12 41.17 -0.88
C VAL A 781 22.22 41.78 -2.28
N GLY A 782 21.82 41.02 -3.29
CA GLY A 782 21.85 41.43 -4.68
C GLY A 782 20.50 41.25 -5.36
N TYR A 783 20.37 41.81 -6.57
CA TYR A 783 19.19 41.67 -7.41
C TYR A 783 19.51 40.83 -8.65
N LYS A 784 18.69 39.82 -8.93
CA LYS A 784 18.81 38.97 -10.12
C LYS A 784 17.82 39.45 -11.21
N PRO A 785 18.30 39.88 -12.40
CA PRO A 785 17.45 40.19 -13.54
C PRO A 785 16.92 38.93 -14.26
N VAL A 786 15.88 39.10 -15.08
CA VAL A 786 15.29 38.02 -15.90
C VAL A 786 16.34 37.52 -16.91
N GLY A 787 16.36 36.21 -17.17
CA GLY A 787 17.23 35.59 -18.18
C GLY A 787 18.71 35.42 -17.79
N VAL A 788 19.15 35.93 -16.63
CA VAL A 788 20.52 35.78 -16.15
C VAL A 788 20.62 34.68 -15.09
N SER A 789 21.64 33.83 -15.16
CA SER A 789 21.88 32.81 -14.13
C SER A 789 22.20 33.46 -12.79
N ILE A 790 21.64 32.91 -11.70
CA ILE A 790 21.88 33.43 -10.34
C ILE A 790 23.37 33.42 -9.99
N GLN A 791 24.11 32.39 -10.39
CA GLN A 791 25.54 32.27 -10.11
C GLN A 791 26.34 33.38 -10.80
N SER A 792 26.00 33.72 -12.06
CA SER A 792 26.63 34.84 -12.76
C SER A 792 26.30 36.19 -12.13
N ALA A 793 25.05 36.40 -11.72
CA ALA A 793 24.63 37.61 -11.01
C ALA A 793 25.36 37.75 -9.65
N ALA A 794 25.42 36.67 -8.87
CA ALA A 794 26.11 36.62 -7.59
C ALA A 794 27.61 36.92 -7.72
N GLN A 795 28.29 36.35 -8.73
CA GLN A 795 29.72 36.60 -8.96
C GLN A 795 30.00 38.06 -9.26
N GLY A 796 29.19 38.70 -10.11
CA GLY A 796 29.43 40.11 -10.44
C GLY A 796 29.05 41.05 -9.30
N VAL A 797 28.04 40.70 -8.48
CA VAL A 797 27.76 41.44 -7.24
C VAL A 797 28.95 41.34 -6.27
N LEU A 798 29.49 40.14 -6.01
CA LEU A 798 30.65 39.97 -5.11
C LEU A 798 31.90 40.73 -5.59
N ARG A 799 32.14 40.81 -6.91
CA ARG A 799 33.22 41.61 -7.47
C ARG A 799 32.98 43.11 -7.33
N PHE A 800 31.73 43.55 -7.50
CA PHE A 800 31.37 44.97 -7.37
C PHE A 800 31.58 45.48 -5.95
N VAL A 801 31.24 44.68 -4.93
CA VAL A 801 31.43 45.06 -3.52
C VAL A 801 32.85 44.81 -2.98
N ASP A 802 33.76 44.26 -3.79
CA ASP A 802 35.12 43.83 -3.35
C ASP A 802 35.10 42.87 -2.14
N ALA A 803 34.05 42.06 -2.04
CA ALA A 803 33.89 41.07 -0.98
C ALA A 803 34.95 39.97 -1.10
N ARG A 804 35.74 39.72 -0.06
CA ARG A 804 36.75 38.65 -0.07
C ARG A 804 36.22 37.35 0.53
N GLY A 805 36.35 36.24 -0.19
CA GLY A 805 36.03 34.90 0.33
C GLY A 805 35.15 34.05 -0.57
N THR A 806 34.67 32.95 0.01
CA THR A 806 33.70 32.04 -0.63
C THR A 806 32.32 32.26 0.00
N TYR A 807 31.31 32.41 -0.85
CA TYR A 807 29.94 32.70 -0.47
C TYR A 807 28.99 31.61 -0.96
N ARG A 808 27.91 31.38 -0.22
CA ARG A 808 26.81 30.50 -0.60
C ARG A 808 25.57 31.35 -0.86
N ILE A 809 24.80 30.96 -1.87
CA ILE A 809 23.46 31.50 -2.07
C ILE A 809 22.58 31.02 -0.90
N GLY A 810 22.17 31.94 -0.03
CA GLY A 810 21.31 31.70 1.12
C GLY A 810 19.83 31.80 0.78
N LEU A 811 19.46 32.67 -0.15
CA LEU A 811 18.08 32.81 -0.65
C LEU A 811 18.07 32.82 -2.17
N LEU A 812 17.26 31.93 -2.76
CA LEU A 812 16.99 31.92 -4.20
C LEU A 812 15.54 31.55 -4.45
N LEU A 813 14.76 32.53 -4.90
CA LEU A 813 13.38 32.33 -5.29
C LEU A 813 13.31 32.16 -6.80
N ALA A 814 12.92 30.96 -7.23
CA ALA A 814 12.76 30.45 -8.60
C ALA A 814 13.86 30.80 -9.64
N PRO A 815 14.42 29.82 -10.38
CA PRO A 815 15.43 30.08 -11.42
C PRO A 815 14.98 31.05 -12.53
N SER A 816 13.68 31.16 -12.79
CA SER A 816 13.08 32.03 -13.80
C SER A 816 12.62 33.39 -13.28
N ALA A 817 12.46 33.56 -11.96
CA ALA A 817 11.93 34.79 -11.39
C ALA A 817 12.99 35.91 -11.30
N ARG A 818 12.50 37.16 -11.35
CA ARG A 818 13.25 38.38 -10.98
C ARG A 818 13.12 38.63 -9.48
N GLY A 819 14.17 39.09 -8.82
CA GLY A 819 14.06 39.41 -7.39
C GLY A 819 15.38 39.47 -6.63
N LEU A 820 15.25 39.69 -5.31
CA LEU A 820 16.39 39.70 -4.39
C LEU A 820 16.95 38.29 -4.20
N PHE A 821 18.26 38.21 -4.11
CA PHE A 821 18.97 37.05 -3.60
C PHE A 821 19.89 37.47 -2.46
N LEU A 822 20.11 36.53 -1.54
CA LEU A 822 21.02 36.72 -0.42
C LEU A 822 22.21 35.79 -0.59
N LEU A 823 23.41 36.33 -0.47
CA LEU A 823 24.66 35.61 -0.34
C LEU A 823 25.13 35.71 1.11
N ARG A 824 25.61 34.60 1.65
CA ARG A 824 26.27 34.54 2.95
C ARG A 824 27.66 33.96 2.80
N LYS A 825 28.60 34.37 3.64
CA LYS A 825 29.92 33.75 3.70
C LYS A 825 29.78 32.26 4.04
N SER A 826 30.61 31.41 3.43
CA SER A 826 30.59 29.95 3.59
C SER A 826 30.71 29.49 5.06
N LEU A 827 31.45 30.27 5.86
CA LEU A 827 31.72 30.03 7.28
C LEU A 827 30.54 30.38 8.21
N MET A 828 29.60 31.22 7.77
CA MET A 828 28.45 31.59 8.60
C MET A 828 27.37 30.51 8.51
N GLY A 829 26.96 29.96 9.66
CA GLY A 829 25.87 28.98 9.72
C GLY A 829 24.53 29.57 9.30
N VAL A 830 23.69 28.80 8.59
CA VAL A 830 22.33 29.26 8.20
C VAL A 830 21.39 29.41 9.39
N LYS A 831 21.69 28.76 10.51
CA LYS A 831 20.90 28.86 11.74
C LYS A 831 21.15 30.09 12.57
N LYS A 832 22.20 30.85 12.23
CA LYS A 832 22.55 32.11 12.90
C LYS A 832 21.84 33.30 12.26
N MET A 833 20.93 33.06 11.31
CA MET A 833 20.25 34.09 10.55
C MET A 833 18.75 33.78 10.45
N GLU A 834 17.94 34.79 10.75
CA GLU A 834 16.50 34.77 10.52
C GLU A 834 16.10 35.78 9.46
N LEU A 835 15.13 35.43 8.64
CA LEU A 835 14.61 36.26 7.57
C LEU A 835 13.14 36.60 7.81
N THR A 836 12.78 37.85 7.60
CA THR A 836 11.38 38.26 7.39
C THR A 836 11.19 38.64 5.93
N LEU A 837 10.20 38.05 5.28
CA LEU A 837 9.94 38.20 3.84
C LEU A 837 8.55 38.76 3.63
N GLN A 838 8.43 39.84 2.85
CA GLN A 838 7.15 40.27 2.30
C GLN A 838 7.08 39.90 0.82
N ILE A 839 6.10 39.07 0.48
CA ILE A 839 5.89 38.51 -0.84
C ILE A 839 4.55 39.03 -1.36
N GLU A 840 4.57 39.71 -2.50
CA GLU A 840 3.36 40.04 -3.26
C GLU A 840 3.10 38.96 -4.31
N MET A 841 1.85 38.55 -4.42
CA MET A 841 1.41 37.49 -5.33
C MET A 841 0.06 37.82 -5.97
N GLU A 842 -0.14 37.30 -7.16
CA GLU A 842 -1.40 37.32 -7.90
C GLU A 842 -2.00 35.91 -7.86
N LEU A 843 -3.25 35.80 -7.39
CA LEU A 843 -3.93 34.54 -7.15
C LEU A 843 -5.17 34.38 -8.03
N LEU A 844 -5.44 33.15 -8.45
CA LEU A 844 -6.65 32.71 -9.14
C LEU A 844 -7.29 31.54 -8.39
N PRO A 845 -8.63 31.40 -8.42
CA PRO A 845 -9.28 30.22 -7.86
C PRO A 845 -8.90 28.95 -8.66
N CYS A 846 -8.65 27.84 -7.96
CA CYS A 846 -8.32 26.55 -8.58
C CYS A 846 -9.52 25.88 -9.29
N SER A 847 -10.71 26.46 -9.23
CA SER A 847 -11.95 25.91 -9.81
C SER A 847 -12.94 27.02 -10.17
N ASP A 848 -13.88 26.73 -11.06
CA ASP A 848 -14.97 27.62 -11.50
C ASP A 848 -16.03 27.94 -10.40
N CYS A 849 -15.83 27.47 -9.17
CA CYS A 849 -16.70 27.79 -8.04
C CYS A 849 -16.47 29.23 -7.53
N ALA A 850 -17.45 29.77 -6.79
CA ALA A 850 -17.33 31.08 -6.14
C ALA A 850 -16.04 31.16 -5.30
N LEU A 851 -15.32 32.29 -5.41
CA LEU A 851 -13.99 32.55 -4.84
C LEU A 851 -13.85 31.95 -3.43
N PRO A 852 -13.05 30.88 -3.24
CA PRO A 852 -12.93 30.22 -1.94
C PRO A 852 -12.37 31.21 -0.92
N LEU A 853 -13.07 31.45 0.19
CA LEU A 853 -12.55 32.38 1.20
C LEU A 853 -11.34 31.74 1.89
N LEU A 854 -10.17 32.37 1.78
CA LEU A 854 -9.00 32.00 2.57
C LEU A 854 -9.38 32.03 4.07
N SER A 855 -9.09 30.95 4.80
CA SER A 855 -9.48 30.85 6.21
C SER A 855 -8.87 31.95 7.07
N THR A 856 -9.58 32.40 8.12
CA THR A 856 -9.08 33.45 9.05
C THR A 856 -7.79 33.03 9.75
N LYS A 857 -7.64 31.73 10.03
CA LYS A 857 -6.40 31.13 10.55
C LYS A 857 -5.25 31.25 9.55
N PHE A 858 -5.53 31.03 8.26
CA PHE A 858 -4.54 31.19 7.20
C PHE A 858 -4.13 32.66 7.01
N PHE A 859 -5.08 33.60 7.05
CA PHE A 859 -4.80 35.04 7.03
C PHE A 859 -3.87 35.47 8.16
N ALA A 860 -4.19 35.04 9.39
CA ALA A 860 -3.39 35.37 10.57
C ALA A 860 -1.97 34.77 10.48
N ARG A 861 -1.86 33.52 10.00
CA ARG A 861 -0.57 32.79 9.91
C ARG A 861 0.47 33.48 9.04
N TYR A 862 0.04 34.14 7.96
CA TYR A 862 0.93 34.79 6.99
C TYR A 862 0.74 36.32 6.93
N GLU A 863 0.09 36.91 7.94
CA GLU A 863 -0.29 38.33 7.97
C GLU A 863 -0.75 38.86 6.61
N MET A 864 -1.66 38.13 5.97
CA MET A 864 -2.03 38.44 4.59
C MET A 864 -2.83 39.73 4.50
N VAL A 865 -2.47 40.56 3.52
CA VAL A 865 -3.14 41.84 3.21
C VAL A 865 -3.61 41.82 1.77
N PHE A 866 -4.90 42.07 1.53
CA PHE A 866 -5.41 42.32 0.19
C PHE A 866 -4.90 43.68 -0.31
N LEU A 867 -4.28 43.68 -1.48
CA LEU A 867 -3.77 44.90 -2.10
C LEU A 867 -4.74 45.46 -3.12
N ASP A 868 -5.31 44.60 -3.97
CA ASP A 868 -6.20 45.02 -5.05
C ASP A 868 -7.06 43.84 -5.56
N ARG A 869 -8.25 44.14 -6.09
CA ARG A 869 -9.06 43.22 -6.89
C ARG A 869 -9.03 43.73 -8.33
N SER A 870 -8.37 42.99 -9.21
CA SER A 870 -8.46 43.26 -10.64
C SER A 870 -9.91 43.12 -11.10
N GLU A 871 -10.45 44.11 -11.81
CA GLU A 871 -11.80 44.05 -12.40
C GLU A 871 -11.91 43.00 -13.53
N SER A 872 -10.77 42.57 -14.09
CA SER A 872 -10.71 41.47 -15.07
C SER A 872 -10.31 40.14 -14.42
N GLU A 873 -11.10 39.10 -14.68
CA GLU A 873 -10.81 37.67 -14.51
C GLU A 873 -10.62 37.11 -13.08
N GLY A 874 -11.22 37.72 -12.05
CA GLY A 874 -11.23 37.11 -10.71
C GLY A 874 -9.84 36.95 -10.07
N VAL A 875 -8.82 37.62 -10.62
CA VAL A 875 -7.46 37.66 -10.08
C VAL A 875 -7.43 38.56 -8.84
N VAL A 876 -6.86 38.04 -7.76
CA VAL A 876 -6.73 38.78 -6.50
C VAL A 876 -5.27 39.00 -6.16
N LYS A 877 -4.91 40.26 -5.87
CA LYS A 877 -3.57 40.63 -5.41
C LYS A 877 -3.49 40.61 -3.90
N VAL A 878 -2.59 39.80 -3.36
CA VAL A 878 -2.34 39.72 -1.92
C VAL A 878 -0.86 39.91 -1.62
N ARG A 879 -0.58 40.47 -0.44
CA ARG A 879 0.74 40.52 0.17
C ARG A 879 0.74 39.59 1.37
N ALA A 880 1.68 38.67 1.41
CA ALA A 880 1.93 37.79 2.54
C ALA A 880 3.23 38.18 3.23
N THR A 881 3.24 38.15 4.56
CA THR A 881 4.46 38.29 5.35
C THR A 881 4.81 36.95 5.97
N VAL A 882 6.01 36.47 5.68
CA VAL A 882 6.59 35.29 6.35
C VAL A 882 7.59 35.82 7.40
N LEU A 883 7.20 35.79 8.66
CA LEU A 883 7.96 36.38 9.78
C LEU A 883 9.06 35.43 10.28
N GLN A 884 10.22 36.01 10.62
CA GLN A 884 11.29 35.39 11.44
C GLN A 884 11.59 33.91 11.10
N VAL A 885 11.76 33.61 9.82
CA VAL A 885 12.07 32.25 9.38
C VAL A 885 13.58 32.06 9.36
N PRO A 886 14.14 31.00 10.00
CA PRO A 886 15.54 30.67 9.85
C PRO A 886 15.94 30.60 8.37
N LEU A 887 17.09 31.17 7.98
CA LEU A 887 17.54 31.21 6.58
C LEU A 887 17.53 29.82 5.92
N ALA A 888 17.82 28.78 6.69
CA ALA A 888 17.76 27.37 6.26
C ALA A 888 16.37 26.95 5.73
N SER A 889 15.30 27.48 6.33
CA SER A 889 13.92 27.03 6.15
C SER A 889 13.11 27.97 5.25
N VAL A 890 13.71 29.04 4.73
CA VAL A 890 12.99 30.08 3.99
C VAL A 890 12.37 29.58 2.70
N ASN A 891 13.09 28.77 1.91
CA ASN A 891 12.53 28.19 0.70
C ASN A 891 11.36 27.24 1.00
N ASP A 892 11.43 26.54 2.14
CA ASP A 892 10.37 25.65 2.60
C ASP A 892 9.17 26.43 3.11
N ALA A 893 9.37 27.59 3.75
CA ALA A 893 8.30 28.47 4.17
C ALA A 893 7.54 29.06 2.98
N VAL A 894 8.25 29.50 1.92
CA VAL A 894 7.61 29.96 0.67
C VAL A 894 6.91 28.81 -0.05
N ARG A 895 7.50 27.61 -0.09
CA ARG A 895 6.83 26.44 -0.65
C ARG A 895 5.60 26.04 0.16
N SER A 896 5.67 26.15 1.48
CA SER A 896 4.55 25.86 2.39
C SER A 896 3.43 26.87 2.18
N LEU A 897 3.76 28.15 2.02
CA LEU A 897 2.80 29.18 1.63
C LEU A 897 2.08 28.82 0.32
N LYS A 898 2.80 28.35 -0.71
CA LYS A 898 2.20 27.87 -1.97
C LYS A 898 1.30 26.64 -1.77
N VAL A 899 1.77 25.64 -1.02
CA VAL A 899 0.99 24.43 -0.76
C VAL A 899 -0.27 24.77 0.02
N ASP A 900 -0.16 25.61 1.03
CA ASP A 900 -1.26 26.01 1.87
C ASP A 900 -2.26 26.87 1.08
N LEU A 901 -1.81 27.76 0.18
CA LEU A 901 -2.67 28.47 -0.79
C LEU A 901 -3.46 27.52 -1.68
N ASN A 902 -2.78 26.55 -2.30
CA ASN A 902 -3.42 25.53 -3.13
C ASN A 902 -4.45 24.73 -2.31
N SER A 903 -4.14 24.47 -1.05
CA SER A 903 -4.99 23.74 -0.12
C SER A 903 -6.26 24.51 0.25
N GLU A 904 -6.19 25.85 0.25
CA GLU A 904 -7.32 26.78 0.45
C GLU A 904 -8.05 27.10 -0.88
N GLY A 905 -7.69 26.43 -1.98
CA GLY A 905 -8.37 26.56 -3.27
C GLY A 905 -7.86 27.68 -4.17
N TRP A 906 -6.65 28.21 -3.91
CA TRP A 906 -6.03 29.27 -4.70
C TRP A 906 -4.72 28.83 -5.34
N THR A 907 -4.47 29.26 -6.57
CA THR A 907 -3.20 29.04 -7.27
C THR A 907 -2.56 30.36 -7.71
N PHE A 908 -1.25 30.35 -7.94
CA PHE A 908 -0.56 31.48 -8.55
C PHE A 908 -1.00 31.66 -10.01
N VAL A 909 -1.08 32.90 -10.48
CA VAL A 909 -1.16 33.21 -11.91
C VAL A 909 0.15 32.76 -12.57
N GLU A 910 0.06 31.94 -13.63
CA GLU A 910 1.21 31.63 -14.50
C GLU A 910 1.21 32.62 -15.66
N VAL A 911 2.22 33.49 -15.73
CA VAL A 911 2.28 34.57 -16.74
C VAL A 911 2.65 34.02 -18.13
N ASP A 912 3.26 32.82 -18.22
CA ASP A 912 3.50 32.07 -19.47
C ASP A 912 3.91 30.61 -19.17
N VAL A 913 3.56 29.66 -20.06
CA VAL A 913 3.94 28.25 -19.97
C VAL A 913 5.47 28.11 -19.98
N GLY A 914 6.06 27.82 -18.83
CA GLY A 914 7.51 27.60 -18.66
C GLY A 914 8.28 28.74 -17.98
N PHE A 915 7.64 29.87 -17.65
CA PHE A 915 8.29 31.00 -16.95
C PHE A 915 8.16 30.95 -15.42
N GLY A 916 7.35 30.05 -14.86
CA GLY A 916 7.20 29.84 -13.42
C GLY A 916 6.40 30.93 -12.69
N ASP A 917 6.00 30.61 -11.45
CA ASP A 917 5.05 31.39 -10.62
C ASP A 917 5.33 32.91 -10.55
N SER A 918 4.32 33.76 -10.74
CA SER A 918 4.43 35.21 -10.59
C SER A 918 4.28 35.68 -9.15
N TYR A 919 5.39 35.72 -8.39
CA TYR A 919 5.45 36.42 -7.11
C TYR A 919 6.68 37.33 -7.03
N CYS A 920 6.59 38.40 -6.24
CA CYS A 920 7.62 39.42 -6.09
C CYS A 920 7.96 39.62 -4.61
N VAL A 921 9.24 39.47 -4.24
CA VAL A 921 9.71 39.89 -2.91
C VAL A 921 9.82 41.41 -2.89
N LYS A 922 9.06 42.06 -2.01
CA LYS A 922 9.07 43.53 -1.83
C LYS A 922 9.94 44.00 -0.68
N GLN A 923 10.03 43.19 0.38
CA GLN A 923 10.83 43.50 1.54
C GLN A 923 11.53 42.24 2.04
N LEU A 924 12.80 42.39 2.38
CA LEU A 924 13.62 41.38 3.06
C LEU A 924 14.20 42.03 4.31
N SER A 925 13.94 41.45 5.47
CA SER A 925 14.68 41.77 6.69
C SER A 925 15.54 40.58 7.09
N VAL A 926 16.79 40.82 7.46
CA VAL A 926 17.74 39.82 7.96
C VAL A 926 18.07 40.17 9.41
N LEU A 927 17.92 39.21 10.31
CA LEU A 927 18.40 39.28 11.68
C LEU A 927 19.57 38.30 11.82
N ASP A 928 20.73 38.80 12.21
CA ASP A 928 21.85 37.96 12.63
C ASP A 928 21.73 37.71 14.14
N LEU A 929 21.59 36.44 14.52
CA LEU A 929 21.34 36.03 15.90
C LEU A 929 22.57 36.14 16.80
N ASP A 930 23.78 36.14 16.25
CA ASP A 930 25.02 36.26 17.03
C ASP A 930 25.31 37.72 17.38
N SER A 931 25.03 38.64 16.46
CA SER A 931 25.29 40.08 16.63
C SER A 931 24.07 40.88 17.12
N GLY A 932 22.85 40.34 16.97
CA GLY A 932 21.60 41.04 17.27
C GLY A 932 21.26 42.17 16.28
N GLU A 933 22.02 42.29 15.18
CA GLU A 933 21.81 43.34 14.18
C GLU A 933 20.60 43.03 13.29
N HIS A 934 19.69 44.00 13.19
CA HIS A 934 18.54 43.96 12.27
C HIS A 934 18.83 44.77 11.01
N ILE A 935 18.70 44.12 9.85
CA ILE A 935 18.83 44.76 8.54
C ILE A 935 17.46 44.70 7.87
N ARG A 936 16.90 45.84 7.45
CA ARG A 936 15.60 45.93 6.76
C ARG A 936 15.77 46.57 5.39
N LEU A 937 15.45 45.85 4.33
CA LEU A 937 15.59 46.32 2.94
C LEU A 937 14.22 46.33 2.25
N SER A 938 13.70 47.52 1.93
CA SER A 938 12.48 47.73 1.14
C SER A 938 12.80 48.11 -0.30
N ILE A 939 12.08 47.52 -1.26
CA ILE A 939 12.22 47.84 -2.68
C ILE A 939 11.17 48.90 -3.06
N PRO A 940 11.56 50.09 -3.55
CA PRO A 940 10.61 51.06 -4.07
C PRO A 940 9.90 50.52 -5.32
N SER A 941 8.58 50.65 -5.38
CA SER A 941 7.75 50.25 -6.54
C SER A 941 8.12 50.99 -7.83
N SER A 942 8.74 52.17 -7.72
CA SER A 942 9.06 53.09 -8.81
C SER A 942 10.38 52.80 -9.53
N SER A 943 11.33 52.06 -8.94
CA SER A 943 12.66 51.81 -9.51
C SER A 943 12.75 50.59 -10.43
N LEU A 944 11.61 49.90 -10.67
CA LEU A 944 11.51 48.68 -11.48
C LEU A 944 10.81 48.88 -12.84
N LYS A 945 10.43 50.12 -13.19
CA LYS A 945 9.92 50.42 -14.53
C LYS A 945 11.10 50.58 -15.49
N ASN A 946 11.07 49.77 -16.56
CA ASN A 946 11.92 49.78 -17.75
C ASN A 946 13.22 48.99 -17.69
N TYR A 947 13.14 47.66 -17.81
CA TYR A 947 14.11 46.87 -18.59
C TYR A 947 13.37 45.69 -19.22
N SER A 948 12.58 45.97 -20.25
CA SER A 948 12.26 45.03 -21.32
C SER A 948 13.23 45.30 -22.46
N HIS A 949 14.22 44.43 -22.64
CA HIS A 949 14.92 44.27 -23.91
C HIS A 949 14.96 42.80 -24.25
#